data_AF-A0A8C6SET6-F1
#
_entry.id   AF-A0A8C6SET6-F1
#
_cell.length_a   1.000
_cell.length_b   1.000
_cell.length_c   1.000
_cell.angle_alpha   90.00
_cell.angle_beta   90.00
_cell.angle_gamma   90.00
#
_symmetry.space_group_name_H-M   'P 1'
#
loop_
_entity.id
_entity.type
_entity.pdbx_description
1 polymer ?
#
loop_
_entity_poly.entity_id
_entity_poly.type
_entity_poly.pdbx_seq_one_letter_code
_entity_poly.pdbx_strand_id
1 'polypeptide(L)'
;YSVMISGAASLISLPAPLSLVFPGASCLYFPQTEYTETVYIGQPAGTPLLQLHSLLDSDSERPHFYLCWNSALKIPVYSSWFNMDLHTGVLSLNKTLEESDFALLSKTNVTPLSSDQKWSVYKLFLRTMVLPSVPSGRQCGHRKTARIVLDFMNASVPQCAQTDPKELCFPHKDGAIPHVMENRYPGALRQLRRLSRAGACPNYTITYNVESETPAPFAVNDSTWELIVTAPLDREESERYRLLLVCSIRTDSVITKLETPLEVYVNDEDDNAPFINGTDTADITITYNRTKGGLFGTLYVYDRDLTSICPEPRAQCQNKYVWTSLNSDPWIKQTFDLKDAFREKKSALGGIRETVLDYQLKLKRSLVVNENRSVQLHYLVNDTTYPGLRGSVLLHFNVTILPVQIQFPNVTQVFTVSRRASVYAQVGRVCVENCPEFDGFSVSYRLELPDRNMSSSAQSCLSAISVGQSPDDQWGVLFVNDTEPLGRPECQALMYTVVAQEEHTLMEASTQIQIVLEGDGEIPEFSSCAGNKRRGECESMRGLGATSGRCQWRQGTERGISETYSTCSPDLRTCPDTFCDAVERKDPSICPQDCTKGPVVGGYERGIRDGIQAGHGTCYCLTQRCFCEKEDDEVAICDDMCKTVIATALLLSFIVSILLSSYFIHRYHKNSPKPPIASAEMTFRRPAQAYPISFNANNVRRGSQESIETDTFKIPEDPKWEFPRKNLVLGKTLGEGEFGKVVKATAFRLKGKAGYTTVAVKMLKENASHSELRDLLSEFTLLKQVNHPHVIKMFGACSQDGPLHLIVEYAKYGSLRNFLRESRKVGPSYMGRDTNRNSSYLENPDDRALTMGDLISFAWQISRGMQYLAEMKLVHRDLAARNVLVAEGRKMKISDFGLSRDVYEEDSYVKRSKGRIPVKWMAIESLFDHIYTTQSDVWSFGVLLWEIVTLGGNPYPGIAPERLFNLLKTGYRMERPENCSEEMYSLMLRCWKQEADKRPTFSDISKELEKMMVKSRDYLDLAASTPADGLLYDDALSEEDTPLVDCNNAPVPRSLPSTWIENKLYGMSYPNWPEKSPVPLSRHDASNPVFTRYANDSVYANWMALPSPPKAVETLDS
;
A
#
# COMPACT_ATOMS: atom_id res chain seq x y z
N TYR A 1 -18.84 -31.98 -39.35
CA TYR A 1 -18.92 -33.17 -40.21
C TYR A 1 -20.23 -33.90 -39.92
N SER A 2 -20.78 -34.60 -40.91
CA SER A 2 -22.07 -35.32 -40.84
C SER A 2 -21.85 -36.81 -41.14
N VAL A 3 -22.84 -37.67 -40.87
CA VAL A 3 -22.84 -39.14 -41.10
C VAL A 3 -21.93 -39.89 -40.10
N MET A 4 -22.29 -40.98 -39.41
CA MET A 4 -23.53 -41.78 -39.21
C MET A 4 -23.57 -42.15 -37.68
N ILE A 5 -24.58 -42.75 -37.04
CA ILE A 5 -25.33 -44.01 -37.30
C ILE A 5 -26.74 -43.88 -36.68
N SER A 6 -27.74 -44.55 -37.28
CA SER A 6 -29.09 -44.72 -36.75
C SER A 6 -29.31 -46.13 -36.14
N GLY A 7 -30.10 -46.25 -35.06
CA GLY A 7 -30.81 -47.51 -34.78
C GLY A 7 -31.05 -47.92 -33.33
N ALA A 8 -32.10 -47.39 -32.69
CA ALA A 8 -32.90 -48.08 -31.66
C ALA A 8 -34.20 -47.30 -31.40
N ALA A 9 -35.35 -47.82 -31.83
CA ALA A 9 -36.66 -47.22 -31.55
C ALA A 9 -37.51 -48.18 -30.71
N SER A 10 -37.50 -47.97 -29.39
CA SER A 10 -38.18 -48.83 -28.41
C SER A 10 -39.00 -48.00 -27.43
N LEU A 11 -40.32 -48.13 -27.55
CA LEU A 11 -41.38 -47.55 -26.69
C LEU A 11 -41.00 -47.30 -25.22
N ILE A 12 -40.89 -46.02 -24.85
CA ILE A 12 -41.27 -45.52 -23.51
C ILE A 12 -42.16 -44.30 -23.74
N SER A 13 -43.28 -44.24 -23.02
CA SER A 13 -44.27 -43.16 -23.12
C SER A 13 -43.74 -41.83 -22.58
N LEU A 14 -44.00 -40.74 -23.29
CA LEU A 14 -43.85 -39.37 -22.78
C LEU A 14 -44.72 -39.17 -21.52
N PRO A 15 -44.16 -38.87 -20.34
CA PRO A 15 -44.88 -38.08 -19.36
C PRO A 15 -44.98 -36.64 -19.87
N ALA A 16 -46.04 -35.93 -19.47
CA ALA A 16 -46.11 -34.48 -19.62
C ALA A 16 -44.94 -33.79 -18.89
N PRO A 17 -44.53 -32.55 -19.25
CA PRO A 17 -43.50 -31.83 -18.52
C PRO A 17 -43.91 -31.66 -17.05
N LEU A 18 -43.28 -32.46 -16.19
CA LEU A 18 -43.40 -32.37 -14.75
C LEU A 18 -42.63 -31.13 -14.30
N SER A 19 -43.35 -30.00 -14.23
CA SER A 19 -42.88 -28.79 -13.55
C SER A 19 -42.53 -29.16 -12.10
N LEU A 20 -41.24 -29.35 -11.83
CA LEU A 20 -40.70 -29.59 -10.49
C LEU A 20 -40.72 -28.28 -9.69
N VAL A 21 -41.92 -27.83 -9.37
CA VAL A 21 -42.18 -26.74 -8.44
C VAL A 21 -41.65 -27.17 -7.07
N PHE A 22 -40.50 -26.66 -6.68
CA PHE A 22 -39.92 -26.87 -5.35
C PHE A 22 -40.88 -26.32 -4.27
N PRO A 23 -41.45 -27.18 -3.40
CA PRO A 23 -42.43 -26.74 -2.41
C PRO A 23 -41.72 -26.14 -1.19
N GLY A 24 -41.27 -24.88 -1.29
CA GLY A 24 -40.55 -24.23 -0.18
C GLY A 24 -40.31 -22.71 -0.26
N ALA A 25 -40.23 -22.12 -1.46
CA ALA A 25 -40.06 -20.68 -1.60
C ALA A 25 -41.33 -19.92 -1.13
N SER A 26 -41.15 -18.85 -0.36
CA SER A 26 -42.23 -17.90 -0.05
C SER A 26 -42.07 -16.69 -0.96
N CYS A 27 -42.94 -16.60 -1.97
CA CYS A 27 -42.87 -15.72 -3.14
C CYS A 27 -43.17 -14.22 -2.88
N LEU A 28 -42.93 -13.77 -1.64
CA LEU A 28 -43.16 -12.41 -1.15
C LEU A 28 -42.00 -12.01 -0.22
N TYR A 29 -41.41 -10.84 -0.45
CA TYR A 29 -40.35 -10.29 0.39
C TYR A 29 -40.56 -8.82 0.71
N PHE A 30 -40.15 -8.43 1.92
CA PHE A 30 -40.09 -7.03 2.32
C PHE A 30 -38.87 -6.37 1.65
N PRO A 31 -39.02 -5.23 0.96
CA PRO A 31 -37.88 -4.51 0.37
C PRO A 31 -36.95 -3.88 1.42
N GLN A 32 -37.38 -3.81 2.69
CA GLN A 32 -36.60 -3.29 3.81
C GLN A 32 -36.62 -4.30 4.97
N THR A 33 -35.46 -4.55 5.58
CA THR A 33 -35.32 -5.48 6.73
C THR A 33 -35.68 -4.83 8.07
N GLU A 34 -35.64 -3.50 8.14
CA GLU A 34 -36.00 -2.69 9.30
C GLU A 34 -36.86 -1.49 8.89
N TYR A 35 -37.84 -1.15 9.71
CA TYR A 35 -38.66 0.07 9.61
C TYR A 35 -38.54 0.85 10.93
N THR A 36 -38.37 2.18 10.86
CA THR A 36 -38.19 3.05 12.04
C THR A 36 -39.22 4.18 12.08
N GLU A 37 -39.76 4.48 13.27
CA GLU A 37 -40.64 5.65 13.49
C GLU A 37 -40.61 6.11 14.97
N THR A 38 -40.99 7.36 15.24
CA THR A 38 -41.07 7.98 16.57
C THR A 38 -42.52 8.06 17.07
N VAL A 39 -42.77 7.66 18.31
CA VAL A 39 -44.09 7.78 18.97
C VAL A 39 -44.01 8.64 20.24
N TYR A 40 -45.11 9.31 20.57
CA TYR A 40 -45.19 10.40 21.55
C TYR A 40 -46.38 10.20 22.50
N ILE A 41 -46.28 10.75 23.70
CA ILE A 41 -47.39 10.76 24.68
C ILE A 41 -48.52 11.67 24.16
N GLY A 42 -49.77 11.26 24.39
CA GLY A 42 -50.96 11.98 23.94
C GLY A 42 -51.36 11.72 22.48
N GLN A 43 -50.63 10.90 21.71
CA GLN A 43 -51.08 10.47 20.40
C GLN A 43 -52.34 9.59 20.52
N PRO A 44 -53.43 9.89 19.80
CA PRO A 44 -54.72 9.19 19.96
C PRO A 44 -54.73 7.81 19.29
N ALA A 45 -55.60 6.92 19.79
CA ALA A 45 -55.96 5.69 19.10
C ALA A 45 -56.45 5.97 17.66
N GLY A 46 -56.12 5.08 16.72
CA GLY A 46 -56.38 5.24 15.29
C GLY A 46 -55.29 5.99 14.51
N THR A 47 -54.31 6.63 15.17
CA THR A 47 -53.20 7.31 14.47
C THR A 47 -52.38 6.31 13.64
N PRO A 48 -52.24 6.49 12.31
CA PRO A 48 -51.34 5.69 11.50
C PRO A 48 -49.89 6.13 11.74
N LEU A 49 -48.98 5.16 11.86
CA LEU A 49 -47.57 5.40 12.17
C LEU A 49 -46.70 5.28 10.93
N LEU A 50 -46.74 4.10 10.29
CA LEU A 50 -45.94 3.73 9.13
C LEU A 50 -46.69 2.70 8.27
N GLN A 51 -46.23 2.51 7.04
CA GLN A 51 -46.77 1.54 6.08
C GLN A 51 -45.63 0.60 5.67
N LEU A 52 -45.90 -0.71 5.64
CA LEU A 52 -44.99 -1.72 5.13
C LEU A 52 -45.40 -2.12 3.71
N HIS A 53 -44.40 -2.47 2.91
CA HIS A 53 -44.60 -2.97 1.55
C HIS A 53 -44.03 -4.38 1.42
N SER A 54 -44.51 -5.09 0.41
CA SER A 54 -43.94 -6.34 -0.07
C SER A 54 -43.90 -6.26 -1.59
N LEU A 55 -42.80 -6.69 -2.19
CA LEU A 55 -42.75 -6.92 -3.62
C LEU A 55 -43.31 -8.33 -3.94
N LEU A 56 -43.67 -8.55 -5.19
CA LEU A 56 -44.36 -9.74 -5.69
C LEU A 56 -43.44 -10.53 -6.62
N ASP A 57 -43.37 -11.85 -6.42
CA ASP A 57 -42.74 -12.74 -7.40
C ASP A 57 -43.75 -13.25 -8.46
N SER A 58 -45.06 -13.07 -8.25
CA SER A 58 -46.10 -13.32 -9.27
C SER A 58 -47.35 -12.43 -9.15
N ASP A 59 -47.97 -12.10 -10.29
CA ASP A 59 -49.26 -11.36 -10.40
C ASP A 59 -50.45 -12.06 -9.70
N SER A 60 -50.31 -13.34 -9.34
CA SER A 60 -51.38 -14.12 -8.70
C SER A 60 -51.51 -13.86 -7.19
N GLU A 61 -50.50 -13.22 -6.60
CA GLU A 61 -50.35 -13.13 -5.14
C GLU A 61 -50.87 -11.83 -4.55
N ARG A 62 -51.25 -11.88 -3.27
CA ARG A 62 -51.73 -10.73 -2.50
C ARG A 62 -51.05 -10.72 -1.14
N PRO A 63 -50.24 -9.71 -0.81
CA PRO A 63 -49.54 -9.65 0.47
C PRO A 63 -50.54 -9.41 1.61
N HIS A 64 -50.50 -10.28 2.61
CA HIS A 64 -51.22 -10.10 3.87
C HIS A 64 -50.22 -9.91 5.00
N PHE A 65 -50.34 -8.81 5.73
CA PHE A 65 -49.38 -8.38 6.74
C PHE A 65 -49.81 -8.77 8.16
N TYR A 66 -48.88 -9.32 8.93
CA TYR A 66 -49.12 -9.78 10.30
C TYR A 66 -48.01 -9.33 11.24
N LEU A 67 -48.37 -8.92 12.46
CA LEU A 67 -47.44 -8.92 13.59
C LEU A 67 -47.22 -10.36 14.05
N CYS A 68 -45.98 -10.71 14.38
CA CYS A 68 -45.60 -12.06 14.82
C CYS A 68 -44.67 -12.02 16.04
N TRP A 69 -44.63 -13.13 16.79
CA TRP A 69 -43.79 -13.26 17.98
C TRP A 69 -42.95 -14.55 17.92
N ASN A 70 -41.74 -14.51 18.48
CA ASN A 70 -40.82 -15.67 18.52
C ASN A 70 -41.25 -16.75 19.52
N SER A 71 -42.07 -16.40 20.52
CA SER A 71 -42.61 -17.33 21.52
C SER A 71 -43.84 -16.72 22.19
N ALA A 72 -44.85 -17.54 22.47
CA ALA A 72 -46.04 -17.12 23.21
C ALA A 72 -45.71 -16.66 24.65
N LEU A 73 -44.57 -17.09 25.21
CA LEU A 73 -44.09 -16.70 26.54
C LEU A 73 -43.29 -15.38 26.55
N LYS A 74 -43.06 -14.75 25.39
CA LYS A 74 -42.32 -13.48 25.25
C LYS A 74 -43.05 -12.49 24.34
N ILE A 75 -44.35 -12.32 24.58
CA ILE A 75 -45.15 -11.24 23.98
C ILE A 75 -44.87 -9.94 24.78
N PRO A 76 -44.36 -8.86 24.16
CA PRO A 76 -44.14 -7.60 24.87
C PRO A 76 -45.45 -6.98 25.32
N VAL A 77 -45.49 -6.41 26.53
CA VAL A 77 -46.69 -5.80 27.13
C VAL A 77 -47.29 -4.70 26.23
N TYR A 78 -46.42 -3.94 25.54
CA TYR A 78 -46.78 -2.88 24.61
C TYR A 78 -47.36 -3.37 23.27
N SER A 79 -47.33 -4.67 22.96
CA SER A 79 -47.77 -5.17 21.65
C SER A 79 -49.28 -5.07 21.40
N SER A 80 -50.09 -4.87 22.44
CA SER A 80 -51.52 -4.59 22.35
C SER A 80 -51.84 -3.12 22.01
N TRP A 81 -50.87 -2.22 22.12
CA TRP A 81 -51.02 -0.80 21.80
C TRP A 81 -50.99 -0.51 20.29
N PHE A 82 -50.64 -1.51 19.47
CA PHE A 82 -50.48 -1.38 18.03
C PHE A 82 -51.39 -2.36 17.29
N ASN A 83 -51.96 -1.90 16.18
CA ASN A 83 -52.69 -2.72 15.23
C ASN A 83 -51.98 -2.70 13.87
N MET A 84 -52.13 -3.76 13.08
CA MET A 84 -51.64 -3.86 11.71
C MET A 84 -52.81 -4.13 10.79
N ASP A 85 -53.05 -3.28 9.80
CA ASP A 85 -54.03 -3.58 8.77
C ASP A 85 -53.51 -4.69 7.84
N LEU A 86 -54.36 -5.69 7.58
CA LEU A 86 -53.96 -6.90 6.90
C LEU A 86 -53.65 -6.68 5.41
N HIS A 87 -54.27 -5.71 4.75
CA HIS A 87 -54.24 -5.55 3.30
C HIS A 87 -53.38 -4.37 2.83
N THR A 88 -53.34 -3.29 3.60
CA THR A 88 -52.57 -2.07 3.30
C THR A 88 -51.18 -2.05 3.95
N GLY A 89 -50.92 -2.93 4.92
CA GLY A 89 -49.65 -2.95 5.66
C GLY A 89 -49.45 -1.74 6.59
N VAL A 90 -50.50 -0.96 6.88
CA VAL A 90 -50.43 0.19 7.77
C VAL A 90 -50.43 -0.24 9.23
N LEU A 91 -49.40 0.16 9.96
CA LEU A 91 -49.31 0.04 11.41
C LEU A 91 -49.96 1.28 12.06
N SER A 92 -50.92 1.08 12.97
CA SER A 92 -51.61 2.17 13.68
C SER A 92 -51.60 1.98 15.20
N LEU A 93 -51.85 3.06 15.94
CA LEU A 93 -52.15 2.98 17.37
C LEU A 93 -53.53 2.38 17.60
N ASN A 94 -53.62 1.45 18.55
CA ASN A 94 -54.85 0.79 19.03
C ASN A 94 -55.35 1.39 20.36
N LYS A 95 -54.48 2.12 21.08
CA LYS A 95 -54.76 2.87 22.32
C LYS A 95 -54.15 4.27 22.20
N THR A 96 -54.73 5.27 22.86
CA THR A 96 -54.07 6.55 23.14
C THR A 96 -52.90 6.30 24.10
N LEU A 97 -51.72 6.84 23.81
CA LEU A 97 -50.53 6.67 24.65
C LEU A 97 -50.50 7.67 25.82
N GLU A 98 -50.32 7.17 27.04
CA GLU A 98 -50.30 7.95 28.27
C GLU A 98 -48.91 7.95 28.95
N GLU A 99 -48.68 8.90 29.85
CA GLU A 99 -47.51 8.90 30.75
C GLU A 99 -47.49 7.65 31.67
N SER A 100 -48.67 7.10 31.98
CA SER A 100 -48.84 5.83 32.69
C SER A 100 -48.22 4.64 31.92
N ASP A 101 -48.37 4.60 30.60
CA ASP A 101 -47.80 3.58 29.71
C ASP A 101 -46.27 3.74 29.61
N PHE A 102 -45.76 4.98 29.57
CA PHE A 102 -44.31 5.25 29.60
C PHE A 102 -43.69 4.79 30.93
N ALA A 103 -44.33 5.11 32.06
CA ALA A 103 -43.89 4.69 33.39
C ALA A 103 -43.99 3.17 33.63
N LEU A 104 -44.87 2.46 32.90
CA LEU A 104 -44.95 1.00 32.91
C LEU A 104 -43.69 0.35 32.32
N LEU A 105 -43.18 0.88 31.21
CA LEU A 105 -41.97 0.34 30.55
C LEU A 105 -40.74 0.41 31.46
N SER A 106 -40.59 1.52 32.20
CA SER A 106 -39.53 1.71 33.20
C SER A 106 -39.47 0.63 34.30
N LYS A 107 -40.54 -0.16 34.49
CA LYS A 107 -40.62 -1.23 35.50
C LYS A 107 -40.34 -2.63 34.93
N THR A 108 -40.06 -2.75 33.62
CA THR A 108 -40.04 -4.03 32.89
C THR A 108 -38.69 -4.42 32.28
N ASN A 109 -37.58 -3.89 32.82
CA ASN A 109 -36.20 -4.16 32.37
C ASN A 109 -35.94 -3.88 30.86
N VAL A 110 -36.65 -2.92 30.27
CA VAL A 110 -36.30 -2.36 28.95
C VAL A 110 -35.13 -1.39 29.14
N THR A 111 -34.00 -1.64 28.49
CA THR A 111 -32.76 -0.87 28.68
C THR A 111 -32.83 0.52 28.03
N PRO A 112 -32.67 1.63 28.79
CA PRO A 112 -32.49 2.96 28.22
C PRO A 112 -31.09 3.09 27.62
N LEU A 113 -30.95 3.83 26.51
CA LEU A 113 -29.75 3.76 25.66
C LEU A 113 -28.67 4.84 25.90
N SER A 114 -28.93 5.86 26.73
CA SER A 114 -28.00 6.98 26.96
C SER A 114 -28.28 7.73 28.25
N SER A 115 -27.24 8.04 29.02
CA SER A 115 -27.29 8.95 30.18
C SER A 115 -27.12 10.42 29.75
N ASP A 116 -27.87 10.85 28.74
CA ASP A 116 -27.85 12.24 28.24
C ASP A 116 -28.98 13.06 28.86
N GLN A 117 -28.64 14.25 29.36
CA GLN A 117 -29.36 14.90 30.47
C GLN A 117 -30.63 15.68 30.06
N LYS A 118 -31.33 15.29 28.98
CA LYS A 118 -32.49 16.02 28.43
C LYS A 118 -33.79 15.23 28.20
N TRP A 119 -33.76 14.02 27.65
CA TRP A 119 -35.00 13.27 27.31
C TRP A 119 -34.87 11.77 27.57
N SER A 120 -35.89 11.17 28.20
CA SER A 120 -36.04 9.72 28.32
C SER A 120 -36.74 9.13 27.10
N VAL A 121 -36.10 8.14 26.47
CA VAL A 121 -36.60 7.46 25.26
C VAL A 121 -36.48 5.94 25.44
N TYR A 122 -37.55 5.20 25.13
CA TYR A 122 -37.55 3.73 25.09
C TYR A 122 -37.61 3.21 23.65
N LYS A 123 -36.89 2.13 23.35
CA LYS A 123 -36.97 1.43 22.07
C LYS A 123 -37.92 0.25 22.17
N LEU A 124 -39.01 0.30 21.43
CA LEU A 124 -39.98 -0.78 21.29
C LEU A 124 -39.64 -1.58 20.03
N PHE A 125 -39.71 -2.91 20.11
CA PHE A 125 -39.37 -3.81 19.00
C PHE A 125 -40.57 -4.70 18.66
N LEU A 126 -41.07 -4.58 17.44
CA LEU A 126 -42.06 -5.49 16.87
C LEU A 126 -41.43 -6.29 15.72
N ARG A 127 -42.04 -7.41 15.36
CA ARG A 127 -41.69 -8.22 14.18
C ARG A 127 -42.92 -8.43 13.32
N THR A 128 -42.71 -8.50 12.02
CA THR A 128 -43.78 -8.72 11.04
C THR A 128 -43.39 -9.78 10.01
N MET A 129 -44.40 -10.50 9.54
CA MET A 129 -44.33 -11.46 8.43
C MET A 129 -45.38 -11.08 7.39
N VAL A 130 -45.05 -11.29 6.12
CA VAL A 130 -45.99 -11.19 4.98
C VAL A 130 -46.27 -12.59 4.45
N LEU A 131 -47.51 -12.86 4.06
CA LEU A 131 -47.95 -14.15 3.52
C LEU A 131 -48.96 -13.94 2.38
N PRO A 132 -49.01 -14.85 1.38
CA PRO A 132 -50.03 -14.80 0.32
C PRO A 132 -51.42 -15.25 0.79
N SER A 133 -51.52 -15.85 1.98
CA SER A 133 -52.76 -16.40 2.55
C SER A 133 -52.83 -16.25 4.07
N VAL A 134 -54.05 -16.30 4.62
CA VAL A 134 -54.30 -16.06 6.05
C VAL A 134 -53.74 -17.19 6.92
N PRO A 135 -52.84 -16.91 7.88
CA PRO A 135 -52.23 -17.93 8.73
C PRO A 135 -53.16 -18.37 9.87
N SER A 136 -53.07 -19.65 10.22
CA SER A 136 -53.74 -20.24 11.38
C SER A 136 -53.07 -19.94 12.73
N GLY A 137 -52.03 -19.09 12.78
CA GLY A 137 -51.30 -18.76 14.01
C GLY A 137 -50.38 -17.54 13.89
N ARG A 138 -49.97 -16.99 15.04
CA ARG A 138 -49.21 -15.73 15.17
C ARG A 138 -47.70 -15.90 15.47
N GLN A 139 -47.13 -17.08 15.25
CA GLN A 139 -45.70 -17.33 15.48
C GLN A 139 -44.86 -16.97 14.25
N CYS A 140 -43.69 -16.36 14.41
CA CYS A 140 -42.85 -15.94 13.27
C CYS A 140 -42.25 -17.11 12.44
N GLY A 141 -42.15 -18.31 13.03
CA GLY A 141 -41.53 -19.49 12.38
C GLY A 141 -40.07 -19.27 11.97
N HIS A 142 -39.62 -20.05 10.97
CA HIS A 142 -38.29 -19.94 10.35
C HIS A 142 -38.28 -19.02 9.11
N ARG A 143 -39.23 -18.09 8.98
CA ARG A 143 -39.47 -17.32 7.73
C ARG A 143 -38.77 -15.97 7.72
N LYS A 144 -38.56 -15.40 6.52
CA LYS A 144 -38.11 -14.00 6.33
C LYS A 144 -39.10 -13.08 7.07
N THR A 145 -38.59 -12.23 7.97
CA THR A 145 -39.38 -11.30 8.79
C THR A 145 -38.69 -9.94 8.84
N ALA A 146 -39.46 -8.85 8.82
CA ALA A 146 -38.93 -7.51 9.01
C ALA A 146 -39.05 -7.07 10.48
N ARG A 147 -38.10 -6.25 10.94
CA ARG A 147 -38.10 -5.62 12.26
C ARG A 147 -38.76 -4.25 12.18
N ILE A 148 -39.57 -3.91 13.18
CA ILE A 148 -40.08 -2.55 13.35
C ILE A 148 -39.52 -2.02 14.68
N VAL A 149 -38.89 -0.85 14.63
CA VAL A 149 -38.29 -0.17 15.78
C VAL A 149 -39.04 1.14 16.02
N LEU A 150 -39.68 1.28 17.18
CA LEU A 150 -40.40 2.49 17.54
C LEU A 150 -39.68 3.18 18.71
N ASP A 151 -39.23 4.42 18.49
CA ASP A 151 -38.59 5.24 19.52
C ASP A 151 -39.68 6.04 20.25
N PHE A 152 -40.06 5.58 21.44
CA PHE A 152 -41.10 6.18 22.28
C PHE A 152 -40.51 7.27 23.17
N MET A 153 -40.93 8.51 22.97
CA MET A 153 -40.42 9.70 23.65
C MET A 153 -41.34 10.15 24.80
N ASN A 154 -40.74 10.54 25.93
CA ASN A 154 -41.45 11.20 27.04
C ASN A 154 -41.72 12.68 26.73
N ALA A 155 -42.52 12.93 25.70
CA ALA A 155 -42.93 14.24 25.21
C ALA A 155 -44.22 14.11 24.39
N SER A 156 -44.96 15.21 24.27
CA SER A 156 -46.03 15.34 23.27
C SER A 156 -45.47 15.55 21.86
N VAL A 157 -46.32 15.39 20.84
CA VAL A 157 -45.94 15.68 19.45
C VAL A 157 -45.55 17.16 19.31
N PRO A 158 -44.37 17.49 18.78
CA PRO A 158 -43.92 18.88 18.65
C PRO A 158 -44.78 19.65 17.63
N GLN A 159 -44.92 20.97 17.84
CA GLN A 159 -45.61 21.82 16.88
C GLN A 159 -44.79 21.95 15.59
N CYS A 160 -45.47 21.93 14.44
CA CYS A 160 -44.81 21.92 13.12
C CYS A 160 -43.92 23.15 12.89
N ALA A 161 -44.32 24.33 13.39
CA ALA A 161 -43.54 25.56 13.33
C ALA A 161 -42.31 25.60 14.28
N GLN A 162 -42.17 24.61 15.16
CA GLN A 162 -41.05 24.43 16.08
C GLN A 162 -40.20 23.19 15.72
N THR A 163 -40.52 22.52 14.62
CA THR A 163 -39.88 21.28 14.16
C THR A 163 -38.92 21.61 13.02
N ASP A 164 -37.74 20.98 12.98
CA ASP A 164 -36.81 21.12 11.86
C ASP A 164 -37.51 20.65 10.56
N PRO A 165 -37.52 21.47 9.48
CA PRO A 165 -38.08 21.08 8.19
C PRO A 165 -37.58 19.71 7.67
N LYS A 166 -36.33 19.34 7.95
CA LYS A 166 -35.76 18.04 7.59
C LYS A 166 -36.40 16.87 8.34
N GLU A 167 -36.73 17.04 9.62
CA GLU A 167 -37.47 16.03 10.38
C GLU A 167 -38.94 15.92 9.96
N LEU A 168 -39.51 17.00 9.40
CA LEU A 168 -40.87 16.98 8.88
C LEU A 168 -40.98 16.07 7.65
N CYS A 169 -39.97 16.11 6.77
CA CYS A 169 -39.87 15.26 5.59
C CYS A 169 -39.39 13.83 5.88
N PHE A 170 -38.29 13.67 6.61
CA PHE A 170 -37.52 12.42 6.70
C PHE A 170 -37.23 12.00 8.16
N PRO A 171 -37.03 10.71 8.45
CA PRO A 171 -36.67 10.26 9.80
C PRO A 171 -35.20 10.60 10.13
N HIS A 172 -34.93 10.94 11.40
CA HIS A 172 -33.57 11.28 11.88
C HIS A 172 -32.57 10.11 11.72
N LYS A 173 -33.04 8.86 11.69
CA LYS A 173 -32.20 7.66 11.49
C LYS A 173 -32.80 6.76 10.42
N ASP A 174 -32.50 7.09 9.17
CA ASP A 174 -32.77 6.22 8.04
C ASP A 174 -31.66 5.17 7.90
N GLY A 175 -31.82 4.07 8.64
CA GLY A 175 -30.80 3.01 8.76
C GLY A 175 -31.03 1.78 7.88
N ALA A 176 -32.16 1.73 7.16
CA ALA A 176 -32.56 0.57 6.37
C ALA A 176 -32.32 0.82 4.88
N ILE A 177 -31.33 0.15 4.32
CA ILE A 177 -31.06 0.17 2.87
C ILE A 177 -32.11 -0.73 2.19
N PRO A 178 -32.89 -0.20 1.22
CA PRO A 178 -33.85 -1.01 0.48
C PRO A 178 -33.15 -1.91 -0.56
N HIS A 179 -33.73 -3.08 -0.78
CA HIS A 179 -33.28 -4.05 -1.78
C HIS A 179 -34.44 -4.54 -2.64
N VAL A 180 -34.10 -4.95 -3.86
CA VAL A 180 -35.01 -5.53 -4.86
C VAL A 180 -34.34 -6.79 -5.39
N MET A 181 -35.05 -7.92 -5.41
CA MET A 181 -34.62 -9.11 -6.18
C MET A 181 -34.80 -8.81 -7.67
N GLU A 182 -33.79 -9.13 -8.48
CA GLU A 182 -33.86 -8.94 -9.93
C GLU A 182 -34.86 -9.86 -10.63
N ASN A 183 -35.19 -9.54 -11.88
CA ASN A 183 -36.13 -10.29 -12.71
C ASN A 183 -37.56 -10.44 -12.10
N ARG A 184 -37.88 -9.72 -11.01
CA ARG A 184 -39.19 -9.69 -10.33
C ARG A 184 -40.08 -8.53 -10.78
N TYR A 185 -41.35 -8.59 -10.38
CA TYR A 185 -42.35 -7.60 -10.78
C TYR A 185 -42.13 -6.24 -10.11
N PRO A 186 -42.32 -5.12 -10.83
CA PRO A 186 -42.26 -3.78 -10.25
C PRO A 186 -43.35 -3.55 -9.19
N GLY A 187 -43.08 -2.70 -8.21
CA GLY A 187 -44.01 -2.43 -7.11
C GLY A 187 -43.55 -1.33 -6.15
N ALA A 188 -44.33 -1.10 -5.10
CA ALA A 188 -44.03 -0.09 -4.08
C ALA A 188 -42.86 -0.53 -3.19
N LEU A 189 -41.81 0.30 -3.14
CA LEU A 189 -40.60 0.07 -2.36
C LEU A 189 -40.72 0.68 -0.95
N ARG A 190 -41.30 1.89 -0.86
CA ARG A 190 -41.36 2.68 0.39
C ARG A 190 -42.35 3.85 0.34
N GLN A 191 -43.18 3.97 1.37
CA GLN A 191 -43.93 5.18 1.71
C GLN A 191 -42.99 6.30 2.17
N LEU A 192 -42.98 7.45 1.48
CA LEU A 192 -42.10 8.59 1.80
C LEU A 192 -42.72 9.54 2.82
N ARG A 193 -44.06 9.62 2.90
CA ARG A 193 -44.77 10.52 3.81
C ARG A 193 -44.82 9.94 5.23
N ARG A 194 -44.34 10.71 6.22
CA ARG A 194 -44.45 10.37 7.65
C ARG A 194 -45.91 10.38 8.11
N LEU A 195 -46.56 9.22 8.10
CA LEU A 195 -47.99 9.08 8.44
C LEU A 195 -48.29 9.56 9.87
N SER A 196 -47.37 9.31 10.82
CA SER A 196 -47.41 9.77 12.21
C SER A 196 -47.57 11.30 12.38
N ARG A 197 -47.16 12.09 11.38
CA ARG A 197 -47.24 13.56 11.36
C ARG A 197 -48.26 14.09 10.33
N ALA A 198 -48.88 13.22 9.52
CA ALA A 198 -49.69 13.61 8.37
C ALA A 198 -50.95 14.44 8.69
N GLY A 199 -51.49 14.30 9.91
CA GLY A 199 -52.61 15.11 10.41
C GLY A 199 -52.22 16.24 11.37
N ALA A 200 -50.93 16.37 11.73
CA ALA A 200 -50.47 17.37 12.71
C ALA A 200 -50.23 18.76 12.11
N CYS A 201 -50.00 18.85 10.80
CA CYS A 201 -49.51 20.05 10.12
C CYS A 201 -50.45 20.52 8.98
N PRO A 202 -51.70 20.94 9.27
CA PRO A 202 -52.69 21.26 8.24
C PRO A 202 -52.30 22.44 7.32
N ASN A 203 -51.44 23.35 7.78
CA ASN A 203 -51.03 24.54 7.03
C ASN A 203 -49.78 24.31 6.14
N TYR A 204 -49.31 23.07 6.00
CA TYR A 204 -48.10 22.73 5.25
C TYR A 204 -48.43 21.73 4.14
N THR A 205 -48.27 22.13 2.88
CA THR A 205 -48.37 21.19 1.75
C THR A 205 -46.99 20.57 1.53
N ILE A 206 -46.90 19.24 1.63
CA ILE A 206 -45.64 18.49 1.49
C ILE A 206 -45.79 17.53 0.31
N THR A 207 -44.92 17.65 -0.68
CA THR A 207 -44.86 16.78 -1.87
C THR A 207 -43.47 16.16 -2.00
N TYR A 208 -43.40 14.94 -2.56
CA TYR A 208 -42.15 14.21 -2.73
C TYR A 208 -41.89 13.92 -4.21
N ASN A 209 -40.64 14.04 -4.63
CA ASN A 209 -40.15 13.64 -5.95
C ASN A 209 -38.91 12.72 -5.80
N VAL A 210 -38.58 11.98 -6.86
CA VAL A 210 -37.31 11.26 -6.98
C VAL A 210 -36.55 11.74 -8.21
N GLU A 211 -35.27 12.03 -8.03
CA GLU A 211 -34.35 12.49 -9.08
C GLU A 211 -33.12 11.56 -9.11
N SER A 212 -32.47 11.40 -10.26
CA SER A 212 -31.27 10.55 -10.39
C SER A 212 -30.35 11.08 -11.49
N GLU A 213 -29.04 10.90 -11.31
CA GLU A 213 -28.00 11.35 -12.26
C GLU A 213 -28.05 10.59 -13.60
N THR A 214 -28.62 9.39 -13.59
CA THR A 214 -28.85 8.53 -14.76
C THR A 214 -30.32 8.16 -14.85
N PRO A 215 -30.88 7.91 -16.04
CA PRO A 215 -32.22 7.31 -16.17
C PRO A 215 -32.33 6.04 -15.33
N ALA A 216 -33.28 6.00 -14.40
CA ALA A 216 -33.47 4.90 -13.46
C ALA A 216 -34.97 4.58 -13.37
N PRO A 217 -35.38 3.30 -13.30
CA PRO A 217 -36.79 2.88 -13.32
C PRO A 217 -37.48 3.05 -11.95
N PHE A 218 -37.46 4.26 -11.41
CA PHE A 218 -38.09 4.62 -10.14
C PHE A 218 -38.91 5.90 -10.31
N ALA A 219 -40.08 5.95 -9.66
CA ALA A 219 -40.96 7.11 -9.65
C ALA A 219 -41.60 7.29 -8.26
N VAL A 220 -42.18 8.46 -7.99
CA VAL A 220 -43.07 8.67 -6.85
C VAL A 220 -44.51 8.73 -7.36
N ASN A 221 -45.43 8.04 -6.66
CA ASN A 221 -46.86 8.13 -6.96
C ASN A 221 -47.45 9.40 -6.33
N ASP A 222 -47.88 10.36 -7.16
CA ASP A 222 -48.48 11.65 -6.73
C ASP A 222 -49.70 11.52 -5.80
N SER A 223 -50.38 10.37 -5.80
CA SER A 223 -51.59 10.13 -5.00
C SER A 223 -51.29 9.55 -3.60
N THR A 224 -50.27 8.71 -3.47
CA THR A 224 -49.94 7.98 -2.23
C THR A 224 -48.61 8.39 -1.60
N TRP A 225 -47.75 9.11 -2.33
CA TRP A 225 -46.37 9.46 -1.98
C TRP A 225 -45.46 8.25 -1.73
N GLU A 226 -45.79 7.12 -2.37
CA GLU A 226 -44.97 5.91 -2.38
C GLU A 226 -43.90 6.01 -3.47
N LEU A 227 -42.65 5.69 -3.13
CA LEU A 227 -41.60 5.39 -4.09
C LEU A 227 -41.86 4.01 -4.69
N ILE A 228 -42.07 3.96 -6.01
CA ILE A 228 -42.32 2.75 -6.78
C ILE A 228 -41.14 2.43 -7.69
N VAL A 229 -40.87 1.14 -7.89
CA VAL A 229 -40.09 0.63 -9.03
C VAL A 229 -41.04 0.56 -10.23
N THR A 230 -40.62 0.98 -11.42
CA THR A 230 -41.50 1.10 -12.61
C THR A 230 -41.30 -0.01 -13.65
N ALA A 231 -40.20 -0.76 -13.57
CA ALA A 231 -39.87 -1.90 -14.41
C ALA A 231 -39.09 -2.95 -13.60
N PRO A 232 -39.01 -4.22 -14.04
CA PRO A 232 -38.06 -5.18 -13.48
C PRO A 232 -36.63 -4.64 -13.48
N LEU A 233 -35.83 -5.06 -12.51
CA LEU A 233 -34.40 -4.73 -12.41
C LEU A 233 -33.55 -5.94 -12.78
N ASP A 234 -32.31 -5.69 -13.18
CA ASP A 234 -31.29 -6.61 -13.63
C ASP A 234 -29.95 -6.16 -13.00
N ARG A 235 -29.24 -7.04 -12.29
CA ARG A 235 -27.96 -6.73 -11.59
C ARG A 235 -26.78 -6.73 -12.56
N GLU A 236 -26.87 -7.52 -13.63
CA GLU A 236 -25.96 -7.62 -14.77
C GLU A 236 -26.01 -6.36 -15.66
N GLU A 237 -27.07 -5.55 -15.53
CA GLU A 237 -27.11 -4.13 -15.94
C GLU A 237 -26.68 -3.16 -14.81
N SER A 238 -27.17 -3.33 -13.57
CA SER A 238 -26.71 -2.49 -12.45
C SER A 238 -26.93 -3.06 -11.04
N GLU A 239 -25.83 -3.29 -10.31
CA GLU A 239 -25.86 -3.72 -8.90
C GLU A 239 -26.62 -2.78 -7.94
N ARG A 240 -26.73 -1.49 -8.27
CA ARG A 240 -27.25 -0.47 -7.36
C ARG A 240 -27.70 0.80 -8.08
N TYR A 241 -28.76 1.40 -7.58
CA TYR A 241 -29.31 2.66 -8.06
C TYR A 241 -29.13 3.76 -7.01
N ARG A 242 -28.74 4.95 -7.47
CA ARG A 242 -28.54 6.15 -6.64
C ARG A 242 -29.66 7.14 -6.92
N LEU A 243 -30.52 7.32 -5.94
CA LEU A 243 -31.71 8.14 -6.01
C LEU A 243 -31.55 9.34 -5.06
N LEU A 244 -32.01 10.50 -5.48
CA LEU A 244 -32.12 11.70 -4.66
C LEU A 244 -33.60 11.93 -4.35
N LEU A 245 -33.99 11.75 -3.09
CA LEU A 245 -35.34 12.01 -2.64
C LEU A 245 -35.48 13.51 -2.37
N VAL A 246 -36.38 14.17 -3.09
CA VAL A 246 -36.61 15.62 -2.98
C VAL A 246 -37.96 15.86 -2.33
N CYS A 247 -37.95 16.31 -1.08
CA CYS A 247 -39.13 16.77 -0.37
C CYS A 247 -39.30 18.28 -0.60
N SER A 248 -40.49 18.72 -1.01
CA SER A 248 -40.85 20.13 -1.15
C SER A 248 -41.94 20.49 -0.14
N ILE A 249 -41.61 21.36 0.81
CA ILE A 249 -42.55 21.93 1.78
C ILE A 249 -42.99 23.31 1.28
N ARG A 250 -44.29 23.48 1.03
CA ARG A 250 -44.90 24.75 0.65
C ARG A 250 -45.74 25.31 1.79
N THR A 251 -45.45 26.55 2.15
CA THR A 251 -46.29 27.42 3.00
C THR A 251 -46.89 28.56 2.15
N ASP A 252 -47.63 29.47 2.79
CA ASP A 252 -48.25 30.62 2.12
C ASP A 252 -47.24 31.64 1.54
N SER A 253 -45.97 31.59 1.96
CA SER A 253 -44.93 32.56 1.55
C SER A 253 -43.63 31.95 1.03
N VAL A 254 -43.32 30.68 1.34
CA VAL A 254 -42.03 30.05 0.98
C VAL A 254 -42.23 28.61 0.50
N ILE A 255 -41.41 28.19 -0.48
CA ILE A 255 -41.24 26.79 -0.86
C ILE A 255 -39.82 26.38 -0.47
N THR A 256 -39.72 25.48 0.52
CA THR A 256 -38.45 24.92 0.98
C THR A 256 -38.25 23.54 0.36
N LYS A 257 -37.19 23.38 -0.44
CA LYS A 257 -36.74 22.06 -0.93
C LYS A 257 -35.73 21.44 0.03
N LEU A 258 -35.82 20.13 0.21
CA LEU A 258 -34.97 19.33 1.09
C LEU A 258 -34.63 18.00 0.42
N GLU A 259 -33.35 17.72 0.31
CA GLU A 259 -32.83 16.58 -0.43
C GLU A 259 -32.20 15.56 0.51
N THR A 260 -32.33 14.26 0.21
CA THR A 260 -31.65 13.17 0.92
C THR A 260 -31.39 12.00 -0.03
N PRO A 261 -30.13 11.48 -0.10
CA PRO A 261 -29.80 10.38 -0.99
C PRO A 261 -30.29 9.03 -0.45
N LEU A 262 -30.70 8.16 -1.35
CA LEU A 262 -31.08 6.77 -1.13
C LEU A 262 -30.31 5.87 -2.10
N GLU A 263 -29.55 4.90 -1.59
CA GLU A 263 -29.00 3.81 -2.42
C GLU A 263 -29.98 2.63 -2.35
N VAL A 264 -30.43 2.13 -3.51
CA VAL A 264 -31.23 0.90 -3.66
C VAL A 264 -30.32 -0.17 -4.24
N TYR A 265 -30.31 -1.37 -3.66
CA TYR A 265 -29.48 -2.47 -4.12
C TYR A 265 -30.30 -3.52 -4.88
N VAL A 266 -29.71 -4.07 -5.94
CA VAL A 266 -30.26 -5.22 -6.66
C VAL A 266 -29.63 -6.49 -6.11
N ASN A 267 -30.45 -7.45 -5.75
CA ASN A 267 -30.05 -8.77 -5.27
C ASN A 267 -30.06 -9.77 -6.43
N ASP A 268 -28.95 -10.48 -6.53
CA ASP A 268 -28.60 -11.57 -7.43
C ASP A 268 -29.55 -12.78 -7.31
N GLU A 269 -29.89 -13.37 -8.46
CA GLU A 269 -30.43 -14.72 -8.64
C GLU A 269 -29.53 -15.54 -9.58
N ASP A 270 -29.70 -16.86 -9.62
CA ASP A 270 -28.79 -17.79 -10.32
C ASP A 270 -29.18 -17.92 -11.82
N ASP A 271 -28.99 -16.84 -12.57
CA ASP A 271 -29.58 -16.60 -13.89
C ASP A 271 -28.59 -16.74 -15.07
N ASN A 272 -27.27 -16.72 -14.80
CA ASN A 272 -26.24 -16.93 -15.82
C ASN A 272 -25.60 -18.32 -15.72
N ALA A 273 -25.02 -18.77 -16.84
CA ALA A 273 -24.25 -20.01 -16.90
C ALA A 273 -22.74 -19.71 -16.86
N PRO A 274 -21.94 -20.55 -16.18
CA PRO A 274 -20.48 -20.41 -16.18
C PRO A 274 -19.92 -20.54 -17.60
N PHE A 275 -18.93 -19.72 -17.92
CA PHE A 275 -18.32 -19.61 -19.24
C PHE A 275 -16.79 -19.51 -19.17
N ILE A 276 -16.12 -19.79 -20.29
CA ILE A 276 -14.66 -19.68 -20.42
C ILE A 276 -14.35 -18.49 -21.32
N ASN A 277 -13.41 -17.64 -20.90
CA ASN A 277 -12.96 -16.47 -21.65
C ASN A 277 -11.51 -16.67 -22.09
N GLY A 278 -11.32 -17.11 -23.35
CA GLY A 278 -10.02 -17.53 -23.88
C GLY A 278 -10.00 -19.03 -24.16
N THR A 279 -9.02 -19.74 -23.59
CA THR A 279 -8.81 -21.17 -23.80
C THR A 279 -9.35 -22.02 -22.66
N ASP A 280 -9.98 -23.15 -23.01
CA ASP A 280 -10.40 -24.24 -22.12
C ASP A 280 -9.25 -25.20 -21.76
N THR A 281 -8.11 -25.04 -22.44
CA THR A 281 -6.98 -25.95 -22.44
C THR A 281 -5.73 -25.26 -21.88
N ALA A 282 -5.00 -25.96 -20.99
CA ALA A 282 -3.71 -25.55 -20.48
C ALA A 282 -2.64 -26.64 -20.73
N ASP A 283 -1.56 -26.26 -21.40
CA ASP A 283 -0.39 -27.11 -21.59
C ASP A 283 0.55 -27.00 -20.37
N ILE A 284 0.93 -28.15 -19.80
CA ILE A 284 1.77 -28.28 -18.62
C ILE A 284 2.95 -29.19 -18.94
N THR A 285 4.17 -28.72 -18.70
CA THR A 285 5.37 -29.56 -18.73
C THR A 285 5.91 -29.73 -17.30
N ILE A 286 6.18 -30.97 -16.90
CA ILE A 286 6.72 -31.33 -15.58
C ILE A 286 8.11 -31.95 -15.76
N THR A 287 9.15 -31.18 -15.43
CA THR A 287 10.57 -31.58 -15.49
C THR A 287 11.15 -31.77 -14.09
N TYR A 288 11.49 -30.69 -13.41
CA TYR A 288 12.32 -30.72 -12.20
C TYR A 288 11.52 -30.59 -10.90
N ASN A 289 10.42 -29.82 -10.90
CA ASN A 289 9.47 -29.84 -9.79
C ASN A 289 8.58 -31.08 -9.88
N ARG A 290 8.77 -32.01 -8.94
CA ARG A 290 8.07 -33.29 -8.81
C ARG A 290 7.39 -33.46 -7.45
N THR A 291 7.36 -32.42 -6.61
CA THR A 291 6.92 -32.54 -5.21
C THR A 291 5.42 -32.76 -5.07
N LYS A 292 5.06 -33.70 -4.18
CA LYS A 292 3.69 -33.90 -3.70
C LYS A 292 3.11 -32.59 -3.17
N GLY A 293 2.03 -32.11 -3.81
CA GLY A 293 1.36 -30.85 -3.49
C GLY A 293 1.70 -29.69 -4.43
N GLY A 294 2.70 -29.84 -5.31
CA GLY A 294 3.02 -28.87 -6.36
C GLY A 294 1.81 -28.57 -7.24
N LEU A 295 1.72 -27.31 -7.70
CA LEU A 295 0.59 -26.76 -8.44
C LEU A 295 1.03 -26.31 -9.83
N PHE A 296 0.31 -26.75 -10.86
CA PHE A 296 0.71 -26.64 -12.26
C PHE A 296 -0.46 -26.18 -13.14
N GLY A 297 -0.19 -25.26 -14.05
CA GLY A 297 -1.20 -24.60 -14.87
C GLY A 297 -2.23 -23.81 -14.06
N THR A 298 -3.02 -22.99 -14.74
CA THR A 298 -4.24 -22.40 -14.16
C THR A 298 -5.23 -22.12 -15.28
N LEU A 299 -6.45 -22.60 -15.13
CA LEU A 299 -7.58 -22.29 -16.00
C LEU A 299 -8.59 -21.45 -15.24
N TYR A 300 -9.28 -20.57 -15.96
CA TYR A 300 -10.24 -19.63 -15.40
C TYR A 300 -11.64 -19.89 -15.98
N VAL A 301 -12.57 -20.24 -15.09
CA VAL A 301 -14.00 -20.22 -15.41
C VAL A 301 -14.55 -18.91 -14.84
N TYR A 302 -15.38 -18.24 -15.62
CA TYR A 302 -16.02 -16.99 -15.27
C TYR A 302 -17.50 -17.26 -15.07
N ASP A 303 -18.10 -16.60 -14.10
CA ASP A 303 -19.54 -16.50 -13.97
C ASP A 303 -19.92 -15.05 -13.69
N ARG A 304 -21.13 -14.66 -14.08
CA ARG A 304 -21.61 -13.29 -13.82
C ARG A 304 -22.18 -13.20 -12.41
N ASP A 305 -22.97 -14.20 -12.04
CA ASP A 305 -23.58 -14.41 -10.74
C ASP A 305 -22.56 -14.40 -9.59
N LEU A 306 -23.02 -14.06 -8.38
CA LEU A 306 -22.17 -13.83 -7.20
C LEU A 306 -22.13 -15.05 -6.28
N THR A 307 -20.94 -15.62 -6.13
CA THR A 307 -20.72 -16.74 -5.21
C THR A 307 -20.76 -16.28 -3.75
N SER A 308 -21.91 -16.44 -3.11
CA SER A 308 -22.11 -16.09 -1.69
C SER A 308 -21.10 -16.79 -0.77
N ILE A 309 -20.20 -16.01 -0.17
CA ILE A 309 -19.19 -16.49 0.79
C ILE A 309 -19.90 -16.92 2.08
N CYS A 310 -20.19 -18.21 2.24
CA CYS A 310 -20.89 -18.73 3.42
C CYS A 310 -20.00 -18.68 4.69
N PRO A 311 -20.44 -18.00 5.76
CA PRO A 311 -19.73 -18.02 7.04
C PRO A 311 -20.05 -19.29 7.84
N GLU A 312 -19.05 -20.18 7.91
CA GLU A 312 -18.97 -21.38 8.77
C GLU A 312 -19.89 -22.58 8.44
N PRO A 313 -19.46 -23.82 8.81
CA PRO A 313 -20.07 -25.05 8.31
C PRO A 313 -21.34 -25.44 9.08
N ARG A 314 -22.47 -24.79 8.77
CA ARG A 314 -23.81 -25.22 9.18
C ARG A 314 -24.73 -25.56 8.00
N ALA A 315 -24.29 -26.58 7.26
CA ALA A 315 -25.16 -27.60 6.66
C ALA A 315 -26.37 -27.12 5.83
N GLN A 316 -26.20 -26.10 4.97
CA GLN A 316 -27.07 -25.96 3.78
C GLN A 316 -26.53 -25.13 2.61
N CYS A 317 -25.34 -24.52 2.70
CA CYS A 317 -24.62 -24.11 1.50
C CYS A 317 -24.15 -25.36 0.75
N GLN A 318 -24.78 -25.67 -0.38
CA GLN A 318 -24.20 -26.53 -1.40
C GLN A 318 -23.00 -25.79 -2.01
N ASN A 319 -21.95 -26.50 -2.42
CA ASN A 319 -20.89 -25.89 -3.23
C ASN A 319 -21.50 -25.54 -4.59
N LYS A 320 -21.77 -24.25 -4.87
CA LYS A 320 -22.36 -23.79 -6.15
C LYS A 320 -21.73 -24.51 -7.33
N TYR A 321 -20.40 -24.45 -7.44
CA TYR A 321 -19.63 -25.22 -8.42
C TYR A 321 -19.07 -26.51 -7.82
N VAL A 322 -19.30 -27.63 -8.52
CA VAL A 322 -18.71 -28.95 -8.23
C VAL A 322 -17.95 -29.42 -9.46
N TRP A 323 -16.69 -29.84 -9.27
CA TRP A 323 -15.87 -30.40 -10.35
C TRP A 323 -15.78 -31.93 -10.27
N THR A 324 -15.69 -32.60 -11.42
CA THR A 324 -15.55 -34.05 -11.53
C THR A 324 -14.50 -34.45 -12.57
N SER A 325 -13.63 -35.39 -12.22
CA SER A 325 -12.62 -35.95 -13.13
C SER A 325 -13.25 -37.02 -14.02
N LEU A 326 -13.31 -36.78 -15.33
CA LEU A 326 -13.84 -37.74 -16.31
C LEU A 326 -12.82 -38.84 -16.67
N ASN A 327 -11.58 -38.72 -16.19
CA ASN A 327 -10.47 -39.60 -16.53
C ASN A 327 -10.69 -41.02 -15.99
N SER A 328 -10.41 -42.05 -16.79
CA SER A 328 -10.61 -43.45 -16.42
C SER A 328 -9.40 -44.07 -15.71
N ASP A 329 -8.18 -43.74 -16.14
CA ASP A 329 -6.91 -44.32 -15.70
C ASP A 329 -6.70 -44.24 -14.17
N PRO A 330 -6.46 -45.38 -13.48
CA PRO A 330 -6.07 -45.41 -12.07
C PRO A 330 -4.80 -44.60 -11.75
N TRP A 331 -3.80 -44.57 -12.63
CA TRP A 331 -2.55 -43.83 -12.42
C TRP A 331 -2.80 -42.32 -12.40
N ILE A 332 -3.67 -41.80 -13.27
CA ILE A 332 -4.12 -40.39 -13.23
C ILE A 332 -4.75 -40.08 -11.86
N LYS A 333 -5.72 -40.90 -11.41
CA LYS A 333 -6.46 -40.69 -10.15
C LYS A 333 -5.58 -40.73 -8.89
N GLN A 334 -4.48 -41.48 -8.94
CA GLN A 334 -3.49 -41.54 -7.87
C GLN A 334 -2.44 -40.42 -7.95
N THR A 335 -2.26 -39.79 -9.10
CA THR A 335 -1.20 -38.81 -9.36
C THR A 335 -1.68 -37.36 -9.34
N PHE A 336 -2.89 -37.08 -9.86
CA PHE A 336 -3.41 -35.72 -10.04
C PHE A 336 -4.73 -35.46 -9.31
N ASP A 337 -4.83 -34.26 -8.71
CA ASP A 337 -6.05 -33.64 -8.19
C ASP A 337 -6.28 -32.30 -8.89
N LEU A 338 -7.49 -31.76 -8.76
CA LEU A 338 -7.75 -30.35 -9.02
C LEU A 338 -7.73 -29.58 -7.68
N LYS A 339 -7.26 -28.34 -7.71
CA LYS A 339 -7.40 -27.35 -6.63
C LYS A 339 -8.19 -26.18 -7.17
N ASP A 340 -9.36 -25.95 -6.60
CA ASP A 340 -10.23 -24.82 -6.87
C ASP A 340 -10.04 -23.67 -5.85
N ALA A 341 -10.33 -22.46 -6.31
CA ALA A 341 -10.52 -21.26 -5.51
C ALA A 341 -11.45 -20.30 -6.29
N PHE A 342 -12.06 -19.32 -5.61
CA PHE A 342 -12.84 -18.28 -6.29
C PHE A 342 -12.54 -16.88 -5.76
N ARG A 343 -12.85 -15.87 -6.58
CA ARG A 343 -12.66 -14.45 -6.28
C ARG A 343 -13.71 -13.62 -7.02
N GLU A 344 -14.30 -12.64 -6.35
CA GLU A 344 -15.08 -11.60 -7.02
C GLU A 344 -14.14 -10.64 -7.75
N LYS A 345 -14.46 -10.33 -9.01
CA LYS A 345 -13.80 -9.31 -9.84
C LYS A 345 -14.84 -8.29 -10.27
N LYS A 346 -14.45 -7.05 -10.58
CA LYS A 346 -15.32 -6.11 -11.29
C LYS A 346 -15.04 -6.17 -12.79
N SER A 347 -16.10 -6.35 -13.58
CA SER A 347 -16.00 -6.50 -15.03
C SER A 347 -15.53 -5.21 -15.71
N ALA A 348 -15.01 -5.33 -16.93
CA ALA A 348 -14.39 -4.22 -17.66
C ALA A 348 -15.41 -3.25 -18.28
N LEU A 349 -16.65 -3.71 -18.50
CA LEU A 349 -17.82 -2.87 -18.79
C LEU A 349 -18.70 -2.80 -17.54
N GLY A 350 -19.37 -1.67 -17.32
CA GLY A 350 -20.27 -1.42 -16.18
C GLY A 350 -19.60 -1.32 -14.79
N GLY A 351 -18.51 -2.06 -14.56
CA GLY A 351 -17.89 -2.19 -13.24
C GLY A 351 -18.71 -3.04 -12.26
N ILE A 352 -19.63 -3.86 -12.77
CA ILE A 352 -20.45 -4.84 -12.07
C ILE A 352 -19.56 -6.00 -11.58
N ARG A 353 -19.93 -6.70 -10.50
CA ARG A 353 -19.14 -7.83 -10.01
C ARG A 353 -19.49 -9.12 -10.75
N GLU A 354 -18.47 -9.92 -11.00
CA GLU A 354 -18.47 -11.22 -11.66
C GLU A 354 -17.64 -12.20 -10.79
N THR A 355 -18.05 -13.46 -10.70
CA THR A 355 -17.25 -14.53 -10.08
C THR A 355 -16.15 -14.98 -11.04
N VAL A 356 -14.92 -15.15 -10.54
CA VAL A 356 -13.86 -15.87 -11.26
C VAL A 356 -13.42 -17.08 -10.43
N LEU A 357 -13.48 -18.26 -11.04
CA LEU A 357 -13.04 -19.53 -10.50
C LEU A 357 -11.65 -19.86 -11.05
N ASP A 358 -10.70 -20.03 -10.15
CA ASP A 358 -9.31 -20.34 -10.46
C ASP A 358 -9.08 -21.85 -10.23
N TYR A 359 -8.88 -22.62 -11.31
CA TYR A 359 -8.64 -24.07 -11.26
C TYR A 359 -7.19 -24.41 -11.59
N GLN A 360 -6.50 -25.07 -10.65
CA GLN A 360 -5.08 -25.45 -10.78
C GLN A 360 -4.92 -26.97 -10.68
N LEU A 361 -4.04 -27.57 -11.49
CA LEU A 361 -3.72 -29.00 -11.37
C LEU A 361 -2.74 -29.23 -10.21
N LYS A 362 -2.92 -30.30 -9.43
CA LYS A 362 -2.15 -30.58 -8.22
C LYS A 362 -1.58 -31.99 -8.21
N LEU A 363 -0.31 -32.16 -7.84
CA LEU A 363 0.29 -33.48 -7.60
C LEU A 363 -0.16 -34.08 -6.25
N LYS A 364 -0.62 -35.33 -6.26
CA LYS A 364 -1.06 -36.10 -5.06
C LYS A 364 0.04 -36.97 -4.45
N ARG A 365 1.07 -37.29 -5.24
CA ARG A 365 2.30 -38.02 -4.88
C ARG A 365 3.50 -37.32 -5.53
N SER A 366 4.71 -37.59 -5.05
CA SER A 366 5.91 -37.20 -5.80
C SER A 366 6.11 -38.11 -7.01
N LEU A 367 6.73 -37.58 -8.07
CA LEU A 367 7.03 -38.32 -9.30
C LEU A 367 8.48 -38.81 -9.30
N VAL A 368 8.73 -40.02 -9.82
CA VAL A 368 10.09 -40.56 -9.95
C VAL A 368 10.80 -39.91 -11.14
N VAL A 369 12.11 -39.69 -11.07
CA VAL A 369 12.90 -38.98 -12.11
C VAL A 369 12.82 -39.62 -13.50
N ASN A 370 12.59 -40.94 -13.57
CA ASN A 370 12.48 -41.70 -14.82
C ASN A 370 11.07 -41.76 -15.42
N GLU A 371 10.05 -41.16 -14.78
CA GLU A 371 8.69 -41.10 -15.36
C GLU A 371 8.68 -40.18 -16.59
N ASN A 372 8.47 -40.77 -17.77
CA ASN A 372 8.28 -40.10 -19.06
C ASN A 372 6.89 -40.45 -19.61
N ARG A 373 5.95 -39.49 -19.62
CA ARG A 373 4.55 -39.68 -20.04
C ARG A 373 3.94 -38.39 -20.57
N SER A 374 3.07 -38.50 -21.56
CA SER A 374 2.15 -37.41 -21.93
C SER A 374 0.71 -37.90 -21.78
N VAL A 375 -0.12 -37.13 -21.08
CA VAL A 375 -1.53 -37.44 -20.82
C VAL A 375 -2.40 -36.21 -21.00
N GLN A 376 -3.65 -36.39 -21.45
CA GLN A 376 -4.66 -35.34 -21.43
C GLN A 376 -5.65 -35.63 -20.28
N LEU A 377 -5.93 -34.61 -19.47
CA LEU A 377 -6.81 -34.69 -18.32
C LEU A 377 -8.08 -33.85 -18.54
N HIS A 378 -9.24 -34.47 -18.35
CA HIS A 378 -10.54 -33.82 -18.51
C HIS A 378 -11.26 -33.66 -17.17
N TYR A 379 -11.68 -32.44 -16.86
CA TYR A 379 -12.45 -32.10 -15.66
C TYR A 379 -13.73 -31.35 -16.05
N LEU A 380 -14.88 -31.90 -15.70
CA LEU A 380 -16.18 -31.25 -15.88
C LEU A 380 -16.50 -30.42 -14.63
N VAL A 381 -16.60 -29.10 -14.78
CA VAL A 381 -17.10 -28.18 -13.76
C VAL A 381 -18.59 -27.99 -13.99
N ASN A 382 -19.40 -28.16 -12.96
CA ASN A 382 -20.85 -28.05 -13.03
C ASN A 382 -21.37 -27.16 -11.91
N ASP A 383 -22.15 -26.15 -12.30
CA ASP A 383 -23.01 -25.38 -11.43
C ASP A 383 -24.22 -26.19 -10.95
N THR A 384 -24.49 -26.15 -9.66
CA THR A 384 -25.55 -26.93 -9.00
C THR A 384 -26.78 -26.11 -8.61
N THR A 385 -26.73 -24.77 -8.74
CA THR A 385 -27.87 -23.87 -8.49
C THR A 385 -28.49 -23.36 -9.78
N TYR A 386 -27.72 -23.25 -10.88
CA TYR A 386 -28.21 -22.77 -12.16
C TYR A 386 -29.32 -23.68 -12.75
N PRO A 387 -30.53 -23.16 -13.04
CA PRO A 387 -31.68 -23.97 -13.45
C PRO A 387 -31.66 -24.40 -14.92
N GLY A 388 -30.74 -23.88 -15.74
CA GLY A 388 -30.71 -24.11 -17.19
C GLY A 388 -29.88 -25.32 -17.62
N LEU A 389 -30.20 -25.88 -18.80
CA LEU A 389 -29.56 -27.07 -19.39
C LEU A 389 -28.07 -26.91 -19.80
N ARG A 390 -27.40 -25.83 -19.38
CA ARG A 390 -26.02 -25.46 -19.76
C ARG A 390 -25.13 -25.00 -18.60
N GLY A 391 -25.48 -25.34 -17.36
CA GLY A 391 -24.69 -25.01 -16.16
C GLY A 391 -23.34 -25.75 -16.03
N SER A 392 -22.66 -26.14 -17.12
CA SER A 392 -21.38 -26.85 -17.01
C SER A 392 -20.40 -26.54 -18.14
N VAL A 393 -19.12 -26.56 -17.77
CA VAL A 393 -17.98 -26.32 -18.67
C VAL A 393 -16.92 -27.41 -18.51
N LEU A 394 -16.21 -27.71 -19.59
CA LEU A 394 -15.17 -28.74 -19.63
C LEU A 394 -13.79 -28.08 -19.64
N LEU A 395 -12.89 -28.55 -18.77
CA LEU A 395 -11.51 -28.08 -18.66
C LEU A 395 -10.54 -29.18 -19.09
N HIS A 396 -9.49 -28.77 -19.82
CA HIS A 396 -8.51 -29.65 -20.43
C HIS A 396 -7.09 -29.32 -19.92
N PHE A 397 -6.37 -30.29 -19.39
CA PHE A 397 -4.95 -30.14 -19.07
C PHE A 397 -4.11 -31.14 -19.87
N ASN A 398 -3.23 -30.65 -20.74
CA ASN A 398 -2.29 -31.46 -21.49
C ASN A 398 -0.98 -31.55 -20.69
N VAL A 399 -0.72 -32.67 -20.04
CA VAL A 399 0.40 -32.81 -19.10
C VAL A 399 1.49 -33.70 -19.69
N THR A 400 2.66 -33.10 -19.93
CA THR A 400 3.87 -33.79 -20.39
C THR A 400 4.89 -33.86 -19.25
N ILE A 401 5.08 -35.06 -18.69
CA ILE A 401 6.15 -35.37 -17.76
C ILE A 401 7.36 -35.85 -18.58
N LEU A 402 8.46 -35.11 -18.53
CA LEU A 402 9.72 -35.47 -19.19
C LEU A 402 10.67 -36.14 -18.20
N PRO A 403 11.53 -37.09 -18.58
CA PRO A 403 12.47 -37.71 -17.65
C PRO A 403 13.62 -36.74 -17.32
N VAL A 404 14.06 -36.69 -16.07
CA VAL A 404 15.26 -35.93 -15.67
C VAL A 404 16.49 -36.73 -16.05
N GLN A 405 17.52 -36.08 -16.61
CA GLN A 405 18.83 -36.67 -16.81
C GLN A 405 19.77 -36.19 -15.70
N ILE A 406 20.33 -37.13 -14.93
CA ILE A 406 21.39 -36.84 -13.96
C ILE A 406 22.70 -36.85 -14.73
N GLN A 407 23.29 -35.67 -14.96
CA GLN A 407 24.57 -35.53 -15.68
C GLN A 407 25.36 -34.32 -15.18
N PHE A 408 26.69 -34.39 -15.25
CA PHE A 408 27.57 -33.25 -15.00
C PHE A 408 27.79 -32.42 -16.27
N PRO A 409 28.07 -31.11 -16.15
CA PRO A 409 28.45 -30.30 -17.30
C PRO A 409 29.76 -30.79 -17.92
N ASN A 410 29.90 -30.63 -19.25
CA ASN A 410 31.05 -31.06 -20.06
C ASN A 410 32.38 -30.29 -19.81
N VAL A 411 32.57 -29.72 -18.61
CA VAL A 411 33.74 -28.92 -18.22
C VAL A 411 34.38 -29.54 -16.99
N THR A 412 35.66 -29.93 -17.10
CA THR A 412 36.47 -30.38 -15.97
C THR A 412 36.61 -29.26 -14.94
N GLN A 413 36.07 -29.48 -13.74
CA GLN A 413 36.08 -28.45 -12.68
C GLN A 413 37.45 -28.42 -12.00
N VAL A 414 38.07 -27.24 -11.96
CA VAL A 414 39.37 -27.01 -11.31
C VAL A 414 39.15 -26.10 -10.11
N PHE A 415 39.58 -26.54 -8.94
CA PHE A 415 39.54 -25.78 -7.69
C PHE A 415 40.96 -25.51 -7.17
N THR A 416 41.15 -24.40 -6.46
CA THR A 416 42.44 -23.97 -5.90
C THR A 416 42.36 -23.92 -4.38
N VAL A 417 43.33 -24.53 -3.68
CA VAL A 417 43.38 -24.59 -2.22
C VAL A 417 44.75 -24.12 -1.74
N SER A 418 44.76 -23.26 -0.72
CA SER A 418 46.00 -22.84 -0.05
C SER A 418 46.60 -24.00 0.74
N ARG A 419 47.92 -24.21 0.66
CA ARG A 419 48.65 -25.14 1.56
C ARG A 419 48.57 -24.77 3.05
N ARG A 420 48.02 -23.60 3.37
CA ARG A 420 47.79 -23.14 4.75
C ARG A 420 46.35 -23.33 5.21
N ALA A 421 45.44 -23.79 4.34
CA ALA A 421 44.05 -24.04 4.69
C ALA A 421 43.95 -25.05 5.84
N SER A 422 43.05 -24.80 6.79
CA SER A 422 42.82 -25.69 7.93
C SER A 422 41.90 -26.87 7.57
N VAL A 423 41.75 -27.81 8.51
CA VAL A 423 40.62 -28.76 8.49
C VAL A 423 39.29 -27.99 8.44
N TYR A 424 38.30 -28.57 7.76
CA TYR A 424 36.97 -28.05 7.43
C TYR A 424 36.92 -26.79 6.55
N ALA A 425 38.05 -26.34 5.98
CA ALA A 425 38.03 -25.23 5.04
C ALA A 425 37.28 -25.59 3.75
N GLN A 426 36.29 -24.79 3.36
CA GLN A 426 35.50 -25.02 2.15
C GLN A 426 36.29 -24.66 0.88
N VAL A 427 36.23 -25.55 -0.11
CA VAL A 427 36.99 -25.47 -1.38
C VAL A 427 36.11 -25.03 -2.54
N GLY A 428 34.86 -25.53 -2.60
CA GLY A 428 33.93 -25.28 -3.69
C GLY A 428 32.67 -26.14 -3.58
N ARG A 429 31.73 -25.96 -4.50
CA ARG A 429 30.48 -26.74 -4.58
C ARG A 429 30.45 -27.52 -5.89
N VAL A 430 30.02 -28.78 -5.84
CA VAL A 430 29.84 -29.67 -7.00
C VAL A 430 28.34 -29.94 -7.20
N CYS A 431 27.89 -29.87 -8.46
CA CYS A 431 26.50 -30.08 -8.82
C CYS A 431 26.35 -30.74 -10.19
N VAL A 432 25.26 -31.50 -10.35
CA VAL A 432 24.74 -31.90 -11.66
C VAL A 432 23.98 -30.76 -12.35
N GLU A 433 23.74 -30.86 -13.65
CA GLU A 433 23.05 -29.82 -14.41
C GLU A 433 21.61 -29.59 -13.91
N ASN A 434 21.21 -28.31 -13.81
CA ASN A 434 19.89 -27.86 -13.36
C ASN A 434 19.54 -28.22 -11.90
N CYS A 435 20.54 -28.58 -11.07
CA CYS A 435 20.33 -28.93 -9.65
C CYS A 435 19.53 -27.90 -8.78
N PRO A 436 19.57 -26.56 -8.98
CA PRO A 436 18.73 -25.65 -8.18
C PRO A 436 17.23 -25.70 -8.54
N GLU A 437 16.84 -26.37 -9.63
CA GLU A 437 15.43 -26.55 -10.02
C GLU A 437 14.82 -27.85 -9.45
N PHE A 438 15.62 -28.71 -8.80
CA PHE A 438 15.20 -30.02 -8.33
C PHE A 438 14.36 -29.92 -7.04
N ASP A 439 13.08 -30.24 -7.14
CA ASP A 439 12.14 -30.28 -6.01
C ASP A 439 11.38 -31.62 -6.02
N GLY A 440 11.48 -32.39 -4.92
CA GLY A 440 10.74 -33.65 -4.74
C GLY A 440 11.53 -34.94 -4.99
N PHE A 441 12.82 -34.84 -5.26
CA PHE A 441 13.81 -35.94 -5.26
C PHE A 441 15.19 -35.39 -4.84
N SER A 442 16.12 -36.28 -4.50
CA SER A 442 17.41 -35.97 -3.87
C SER A 442 18.57 -36.62 -4.63
N VAL A 443 19.67 -35.89 -4.82
CA VAL A 443 20.90 -36.38 -5.47
C VAL A 443 22.06 -36.30 -4.48
N SER A 444 22.56 -37.46 -4.08
CA SER A 444 23.71 -37.60 -3.17
C SER A 444 25.05 -37.49 -3.93
N TYR A 445 26.09 -36.93 -3.29
CA TYR A 445 27.44 -36.82 -3.89
C TYR A 445 28.49 -37.56 -3.06
N ARG A 446 29.37 -38.32 -3.73
CA ARG A 446 30.51 -39.04 -3.14
C ARG A 446 31.80 -38.80 -3.94
N LEU A 447 32.95 -38.95 -3.27
CA LEU A 447 34.26 -38.99 -3.93
C LEU A 447 34.73 -40.44 -4.03
N GLU A 448 35.13 -40.86 -5.23
CA GLU A 448 35.76 -42.15 -5.48
C GLU A 448 37.26 -41.98 -5.74
N LEU A 449 38.04 -42.89 -5.13
CA LEU A 449 39.49 -42.91 -5.22
C LEU A 449 39.92 -43.67 -6.48
N PRO A 450 40.88 -43.16 -7.28
CA PRO A 450 41.44 -43.89 -8.41
C PRO A 450 42.14 -45.20 -7.99
N ASP A 451 42.33 -46.06 -8.99
CA ASP A 451 42.63 -47.49 -8.83
C ASP A 451 43.85 -47.85 -7.96
N ARG A 452 43.81 -49.07 -7.39
CA ARG A 452 44.76 -49.61 -6.41
C ARG A 452 46.23 -49.75 -6.85
N ASN A 453 46.57 -49.35 -8.07
CA ASN A 453 47.93 -49.44 -8.63
C ASN A 453 48.80 -48.21 -8.31
N MET A 454 48.28 -47.22 -7.57
CA MET A 454 49.01 -46.01 -7.20
C MET A 454 49.95 -46.24 -5.99
N SER A 455 51.09 -45.54 -5.96
CA SER A 455 52.04 -45.61 -4.84
C SER A 455 51.44 -45.11 -3.53
N SER A 456 51.86 -45.69 -2.39
CA SER A 456 51.32 -45.36 -1.06
C SER A 456 51.44 -43.88 -0.67
N SER A 457 52.47 -43.17 -1.12
CA SER A 457 52.60 -41.71 -0.96
C SER A 457 51.48 -40.95 -1.70
N ALA A 458 51.33 -41.19 -3.00
CA ALA A 458 50.25 -40.62 -3.81
C ALA A 458 48.85 -41.01 -3.31
N GLN A 459 48.66 -42.23 -2.81
CA GLN A 459 47.39 -42.66 -2.21
C GLN A 459 47.12 -41.92 -0.89
N SER A 460 48.16 -41.62 -0.12
CA SER A 460 48.11 -40.74 1.06
C SER A 460 47.91 -39.25 0.71
N CYS A 461 48.14 -38.79 -0.52
CA CYS A 461 47.75 -37.44 -0.92
C CYS A 461 46.23 -37.26 -1.01
N LEU A 462 45.46 -38.35 -1.19
CA LEU A 462 44.03 -38.29 -1.45
C LEU A 462 43.14 -38.19 -0.19
N SER A 463 43.70 -38.33 1.02
CA SER A 463 42.94 -38.08 2.27
C SER A 463 42.59 -36.61 2.50
N ALA A 464 43.24 -35.70 1.76
CA ALA A 464 43.20 -34.26 1.93
C ALA A 464 41.80 -33.66 1.86
N ILE A 465 40.96 -34.12 0.91
CA ILE A 465 39.67 -33.52 0.58
C ILE A 465 38.56 -34.56 0.77
N SER A 466 37.41 -34.10 1.27
CA SER A 466 36.17 -34.86 1.36
C SER A 466 34.97 -34.03 0.86
N VAL A 467 33.81 -34.65 0.75
CA VAL A 467 32.54 -34.00 0.35
C VAL A 467 31.53 -34.08 1.49
N GLY A 468 30.87 -32.95 1.77
CA GLY A 468 29.79 -32.82 2.73
C GLY A 468 28.48 -32.46 2.04
N GLN A 469 27.37 -32.99 2.54
CA GLN A 469 26.02 -32.68 2.04
C GLN A 469 24.99 -32.75 3.17
N SER A 470 23.96 -31.91 3.08
CA SER A 470 22.79 -31.86 3.95
C SER A 470 21.61 -32.54 3.22
N PRO A 471 20.65 -33.17 3.92
CA PRO A 471 19.45 -33.72 3.30
C PRO A 471 18.61 -32.67 2.53
N ASP A 472 18.76 -31.39 2.87
CA ASP A 472 18.08 -30.26 2.23
C ASP A 472 18.88 -29.68 1.02
N ASP A 473 20.13 -30.09 0.77
CA ASP A 473 21.02 -29.47 -0.22
C ASP A 473 21.16 -30.33 -1.49
N GLN A 474 20.90 -29.77 -2.68
CA GLN A 474 21.03 -30.47 -3.97
C GLN A 474 22.47 -30.47 -4.55
N TRP A 475 23.45 -30.02 -3.76
CA TRP A 475 24.87 -29.94 -4.12
C TRP A 475 25.78 -30.59 -3.07
N GLY A 476 26.94 -31.07 -3.49
CA GLY A 476 28.03 -31.44 -2.58
C GLY A 476 28.93 -30.25 -2.29
N VAL A 477 29.35 -30.06 -1.04
CA VAL A 477 30.36 -29.07 -0.64
C VAL A 477 31.70 -29.78 -0.44
N LEU A 478 32.72 -29.39 -1.19
CA LEU A 478 34.08 -29.91 -1.05
C LEU A 478 34.78 -29.20 0.11
N PHE A 479 35.41 -29.94 1.02
CA PHE A 479 36.12 -29.38 2.18
C PHE A 479 37.42 -30.12 2.49
N VAL A 480 38.37 -29.43 3.12
CA VAL A 480 39.63 -30.00 3.61
C VAL A 480 39.35 -30.93 4.80
N ASN A 481 39.60 -32.21 4.63
CA ASN A 481 39.44 -33.25 5.64
C ASN A 481 40.74 -33.54 6.41
N ASP A 482 41.89 -33.42 5.74
CA ASP A 482 43.21 -33.73 6.28
C ASP A 482 44.21 -32.67 5.82
N THR A 483 45.04 -32.18 6.74
CA THR A 483 46.03 -31.11 6.48
C THR A 483 47.44 -31.64 6.31
N GLU A 484 47.74 -32.88 6.72
CA GLU A 484 49.08 -33.45 6.54
C GLU A 484 49.49 -33.56 5.05
N PRO A 485 48.61 -34.00 4.12
CA PRO A 485 48.91 -34.02 2.69
C PRO A 485 49.21 -32.64 2.10
N LEU A 486 48.56 -31.58 2.59
CA LEU A 486 48.72 -30.22 2.07
C LEU A 486 50.16 -29.71 2.27
N GLY A 487 50.81 -30.14 3.35
CA GLY A 487 52.21 -29.83 3.64
C GLY A 487 53.22 -30.58 2.77
N ARG A 488 52.84 -31.68 2.10
CA ARG A 488 53.81 -32.52 1.37
C ARG A 488 54.06 -32.01 -0.06
N PRO A 489 55.32 -31.87 -0.50
CA PRO A 489 55.66 -31.32 -1.83
C PRO A 489 55.32 -32.27 -2.98
N GLU A 490 55.13 -33.56 -2.70
CA GLU A 490 54.66 -34.60 -3.65
C GLU A 490 53.17 -34.41 -4.02
N CYS A 491 52.37 -33.82 -3.13
CA CYS A 491 50.98 -33.46 -3.41
C CYS A 491 50.96 -32.03 -4.00
N GLN A 492 50.77 -31.89 -5.32
CA GLN A 492 50.67 -30.58 -5.99
C GLN A 492 49.33 -30.36 -6.71
N ALA A 493 48.88 -31.38 -7.44
CA ALA A 493 47.54 -31.44 -8.00
C ALA A 493 46.93 -32.78 -7.62
N LEU A 494 45.74 -32.75 -7.03
CA LEU A 494 44.94 -33.93 -6.70
C LEU A 494 43.86 -34.10 -7.76
N MET A 495 43.64 -35.34 -8.20
CA MET A 495 42.53 -35.69 -9.10
C MET A 495 41.57 -36.62 -8.38
N TYR A 496 40.29 -36.26 -8.37
CA TYR A 496 39.22 -37.03 -7.76
C TYR A 496 38.13 -37.32 -8.79
N THR A 497 37.52 -38.49 -8.70
CA THR A 497 36.26 -38.77 -9.39
C THR A 497 35.11 -38.41 -8.45
N VAL A 498 34.28 -37.44 -8.82
CA VAL A 498 33.01 -37.17 -8.13
C VAL A 498 31.96 -38.07 -8.76
N VAL A 499 31.15 -38.75 -7.94
CA VAL A 499 29.95 -39.46 -8.39
C VAL A 499 28.73 -38.84 -7.74
N ALA A 500 27.73 -38.51 -8.54
CA ALA A 500 26.40 -38.09 -8.12
C ALA A 500 25.42 -39.26 -8.31
N GLN A 501 24.59 -39.55 -7.30
CA GLN A 501 23.65 -40.66 -7.28
C GLN A 501 22.27 -40.22 -6.77
N GLU A 502 21.23 -40.40 -7.58
CA GLU A 502 19.84 -40.13 -7.19
C GLU A 502 19.29 -41.26 -6.30
N GLU A 503 18.66 -40.90 -5.17
CA GLU A 503 18.39 -41.82 -4.07
C GLU A 503 17.31 -42.89 -4.37
N HIS A 504 16.35 -42.62 -5.25
CA HIS A 504 15.23 -43.54 -5.51
C HIS A 504 15.44 -44.50 -6.68
N THR A 505 16.08 -44.04 -7.76
CA THR A 505 16.35 -44.85 -8.97
C THR A 505 17.78 -45.40 -9.02
N LEU A 506 18.67 -44.91 -8.14
CA LEU A 506 20.10 -45.24 -8.12
C LEU A 506 20.81 -44.91 -9.45
N MET A 507 20.28 -43.95 -10.23
CA MET A 507 20.97 -43.41 -11.40
C MET A 507 22.23 -42.66 -10.97
N GLU A 508 23.37 -43.03 -11.56
CA GLU A 508 24.67 -42.43 -11.26
C GLU A 508 25.23 -41.67 -12.46
N ALA A 509 25.89 -40.55 -12.19
CA ALA A 509 26.76 -39.83 -13.12
C ALA A 509 28.09 -39.53 -12.43
N SER A 510 29.19 -39.47 -13.20
CA SER A 510 30.51 -39.16 -12.66
C SER A 510 31.27 -38.15 -13.49
N THR A 511 32.17 -37.41 -12.85
CA THR A 511 33.08 -36.45 -13.48
C THR A 511 34.42 -36.37 -12.76
N GLN A 512 35.45 -35.90 -13.43
CA GLN A 512 36.76 -35.67 -12.83
C GLN A 512 36.92 -34.21 -12.42
N ILE A 513 37.35 -34.00 -11.18
CA ILE A 513 37.74 -32.69 -10.65
C ILE A 513 39.23 -32.66 -10.35
N GLN A 514 39.84 -31.49 -10.55
CA GLN A 514 41.24 -31.24 -10.22
C GLN A 514 41.33 -30.22 -9.09
N ILE A 515 42.17 -30.49 -8.09
CA ILE A 515 42.38 -29.61 -6.94
C ILE A 515 43.86 -29.26 -6.87
N VAL A 516 44.19 -27.98 -7.08
CA VAL A 516 45.56 -27.45 -7.15
C VAL A 516 45.96 -26.85 -5.81
N LEU A 517 47.16 -27.18 -5.31
CA LEU A 517 47.65 -26.78 -3.98
C LEU A 517 48.72 -25.67 -4.07
N GLU A 518 48.36 -24.46 -3.65
CA GLU A 518 49.17 -23.24 -3.83
C GLU A 518 49.79 -22.69 -2.53
N GLY A 519 50.93 -22.01 -2.67
CA GLY A 519 51.68 -21.39 -1.56
C GLY A 519 52.58 -22.37 -0.77
N ASP A 520 53.19 -21.87 0.31
CA ASP A 520 54.08 -22.67 1.18
C ASP A 520 53.35 -23.14 2.45
N GLY A 521 53.52 -24.41 2.82
CA GLY A 521 52.88 -25.02 3.98
C GLY A 521 53.66 -24.85 5.30
N GLU A 522 52.94 -24.64 6.39
CA GLU A 522 53.41 -24.75 7.78
C GLU A 522 52.30 -25.42 8.59
N ILE A 523 52.65 -26.34 9.50
CA ILE A 523 51.70 -27.09 10.33
C ILE A 523 51.71 -26.55 11.77
N PRO A 524 50.60 -25.96 12.24
CA PRO A 524 50.35 -25.74 13.66
C PRO A 524 48.96 -26.24 14.10
N GLU A 525 48.66 -26.11 15.39
CA GLU A 525 47.32 -26.31 15.94
C GLU A 525 46.35 -25.21 15.49
N PHE A 526 45.04 -25.55 15.41
CA PHE A 526 43.96 -24.65 14.99
C PHE A 526 42.97 -24.42 16.14
N SER A 527 42.32 -23.25 16.16
CA SER A 527 41.29 -22.91 17.15
C SER A 527 40.09 -22.22 16.49
N SER A 528 38.96 -22.09 17.20
CA SER A 528 37.77 -21.43 16.63
C SER A 528 37.98 -19.93 16.46
N CYS A 529 37.72 -19.41 15.25
CA CYS A 529 37.77 -17.97 14.98
C CYS A 529 36.80 -17.18 15.86
N ALA A 530 35.61 -17.74 16.11
CA ALA A 530 34.50 -17.04 16.73
C ALA A 530 34.74 -16.62 18.19
N GLY A 531 35.77 -17.12 18.85
CA GLY A 531 36.15 -16.68 20.20
C GLY A 531 36.78 -15.29 20.27
N ASN A 532 37.25 -14.73 19.15
CA ASN A 532 37.95 -13.44 19.13
C ASN A 532 36.97 -12.26 19.10
N LYS A 533 37.02 -11.40 20.13
CA LYS A 533 36.23 -10.16 20.19
C LYS A 533 36.84 -9.02 19.36
N ARG A 534 38.14 -9.06 19.01
CA ARG A 534 38.83 -7.93 18.37
C ARG A 534 39.46 -8.29 17.04
N ARG A 535 39.43 -7.33 16.11
CA ARG A 535 40.03 -7.42 14.78
C ARG A 535 41.49 -7.88 14.78
N GLY A 536 42.35 -7.24 15.57
CA GLY A 536 43.79 -7.54 15.57
C GLY A 536 44.13 -8.92 16.14
N GLU A 537 43.34 -9.39 17.10
CA GLU A 537 43.44 -10.75 17.64
C GLU A 537 42.96 -11.77 16.58
N CYS A 538 41.79 -11.51 15.98
CA CYS A 538 41.20 -12.30 14.88
C CYS A 538 42.15 -12.50 13.68
N GLU A 539 42.60 -11.41 13.05
CA GLU A 539 43.43 -11.45 11.83
C GLU A 539 44.83 -12.05 12.08
N SER A 540 45.24 -12.22 13.35
CA SER A 540 46.48 -12.90 13.73
C SER A 540 46.32 -14.41 13.92
N MET A 541 45.11 -14.90 14.21
CA MET A 541 44.83 -16.27 14.62
C MET A 541 44.66 -17.23 13.44
N ARG A 542 45.14 -18.48 13.59
CA ARG A 542 44.84 -19.58 12.67
C ARG A 542 43.57 -20.31 13.07
N GLY A 543 42.58 -20.25 12.18
CA GLY A 543 41.22 -20.72 12.42
C GLY A 543 40.97 -22.14 11.96
N LEU A 544 40.08 -22.86 12.64
CA LEU A 544 39.37 -24.01 12.07
C LEU A 544 38.37 -23.52 11.01
N GLY A 545 38.23 -24.22 9.89
CA GLY A 545 37.47 -23.77 8.71
C GLY A 545 38.14 -22.71 7.83
N ALA A 546 39.30 -22.15 8.20
CA ALA A 546 39.90 -21.01 7.52
C ALA A 546 40.59 -21.39 6.19
N THR A 547 40.00 -20.95 5.07
CA THR A 547 40.51 -21.18 3.69
C THR A 547 41.88 -20.57 3.42
N SER A 548 42.21 -19.46 4.08
CA SER A 548 43.54 -18.81 4.00
C SER A 548 44.55 -19.36 5.03
N GLY A 549 44.09 -20.18 5.98
CA GLY A 549 44.81 -20.52 7.20
C GLY A 549 44.73 -19.49 8.33
N ARG A 550 44.09 -18.34 8.10
CA ARG A 550 43.81 -17.31 9.12
C ARG A 550 42.35 -16.87 9.09
N CYS A 551 41.85 -16.49 10.26
CA CYS A 551 40.50 -15.96 10.43
C CYS A 551 40.33 -14.60 9.74
N GLN A 552 39.08 -14.30 9.38
CA GLN A 552 38.67 -13.07 8.71
C GLN A 552 37.78 -12.26 9.65
N TRP A 553 37.97 -10.93 9.67
CA TRP A 553 37.17 -10.02 10.51
C TRP A 553 36.11 -9.28 9.69
N ARG A 554 34.84 -9.40 10.10
CA ARG A 554 33.75 -8.56 9.60
C ARG A 554 33.56 -7.38 10.54
N GLN A 555 33.57 -6.16 10.00
CA GLN A 555 33.27 -4.94 10.75
C GLN A 555 31.82 -4.50 10.49
N GLY A 556 30.98 -4.53 11.51
CA GLY A 556 29.65 -3.96 11.47
C GLY A 556 29.68 -2.44 11.52
N THR A 557 28.73 -1.81 10.82
CA THR A 557 28.63 -0.34 10.69
C THR A 557 27.38 0.24 11.36
N GLU A 558 26.39 -0.58 11.70
CA GLU A 558 25.12 -0.14 12.29
C GLU A 558 25.18 -0.05 13.82
N ARG A 559 24.44 0.91 14.38
CA ARG A 559 24.41 1.23 15.83
C ARG A 559 23.31 0.50 16.61
N GLY A 560 22.84 -0.64 16.11
CA GLY A 560 21.71 -1.40 16.66
C GLY A 560 21.90 -2.90 16.50
N ILE A 561 20.85 -3.69 16.69
CA ILE A 561 20.82 -5.09 16.24
C ILE A 561 20.80 -5.07 14.71
N SER A 562 21.78 -5.72 14.07
CA SER A 562 21.97 -5.74 12.61
C SER A 562 22.49 -7.09 12.14
N GLU A 563 22.07 -7.53 10.95
CA GLU A 563 22.60 -8.73 10.30
C GLU A 563 24.09 -8.58 9.95
N THR A 564 24.57 -7.34 9.82
CA THR A 564 25.97 -6.99 9.51
C THR A 564 26.87 -6.89 10.75
N TYR A 565 26.47 -7.47 11.90
CA TYR A 565 27.20 -7.41 13.17
C TYR A 565 28.71 -7.73 13.04
N SER A 566 29.53 -7.07 13.87
CA SER A 566 30.98 -7.28 13.88
C SER A 566 31.32 -8.66 14.45
N THR A 567 32.20 -9.41 13.80
CA THR A 567 32.60 -10.74 14.29
C THR A 567 33.88 -11.26 13.62
N CYS A 568 34.42 -12.35 14.18
CA CYS A 568 35.58 -13.08 13.65
C CYS A 568 35.15 -14.47 13.16
N SER A 569 35.47 -14.81 11.91
CA SER A 569 34.92 -16.00 11.23
C SER A 569 35.96 -16.66 10.32
N PRO A 570 35.82 -17.95 9.98
CA PRO A 570 36.80 -18.65 9.13
C PRO A 570 36.87 -18.12 7.69
N ASP A 571 35.71 -17.90 7.06
CA ASP A 571 35.59 -17.36 5.70
C ASP A 571 34.29 -16.56 5.58
N LEU A 572 34.37 -15.26 5.26
CA LEU A 572 33.21 -14.37 5.20
C LEU A 572 32.24 -14.65 4.05
N ARG A 573 32.52 -15.66 3.22
CA ARG A 573 31.63 -16.15 2.15
C ARG A 573 30.69 -17.28 2.61
N THR A 574 30.92 -17.86 3.79
CA THR A 574 30.09 -18.92 4.38
C THR A 574 29.72 -18.66 5.83
N CYS A 575 30.54 -17.90 6.57
CA CYS A 575 30.33 -17.63 7.99
C CYS A 575 30.56 -16.14 8.32
N PRO A 576 29.59 -15.40 8.91
CA PRO A 576 28.21 -15.81 9.11
C PRO A 576 27.35 -15.46 7.88
N ASP A 577 26.79 -16.47 7.21
CA ASP A 577 25.82 -16.33 6.11
C ASP A 577 24.36 -16.62 6.53
N THR A 578 24.14 -16.96 7.81
CA THR A 578 22.88 -17.34 8.46
C THR A 578 22.35 -18.75 8.13
N PHE A 579 23.08 -19.55 7.34
CA PHE A 579 22.72 -20.91 6.96
C PHE A 579 23.79 -21.93 7.38
N CYS A 580 23.64 -22.48 8.59
CA CYS A 580 24.46 -23.57 9.10
C CYS A 580 24.49 -24.78 8.14
N ASP A 581 25.55 -24.93 7.35
CA ASP A 581 25.60 -25.86 6.22
C ASP A 581 26.09 -27.29 6.58
N ALA A 582 26.27 -28.14 5.58
CA ALA A 582 26.71 -29.53 5.74
C ALA A 582 28.14 -29.72 6.31
N VAL A 583 29.02 -28.74 6.15
CA VAL A 583 30.39 -28.72 6.66
C VAL A 583 30.41 -28.12 8.06
N GLU A 584 29.69 -27.02 8.28
CA GLU A 584 29.66 -26.34 9.58
C GLU A 584 28.97 -27.17 10.67
N ARG A 585 28.00 -28.02 10.29
CA ARG A 585 27.40 -29.03 11.18
C ARG A 585 28.37 -30.15 11.64
N LYS A 586 29.59 -30.27 11.06
CA LYS A 586 30.56 -31.30 11.44
C LYS A 586 31.19 -31.03 12.81
N ASP A 587 31.51 -29.77 13.09
CA ASP A 587 32.06 -29.32 14.37
C ASP A 587 31.52 -27.91 14.67
N PRO A 588 30.77 -27.71 15.78
CA PRO A 588 30.22 -26.40 16.14
C PRO A 588 31.28 -25.32 16.39
N SER A 589 32.56 -25.68 16.42
CA SER A 589 33.71 -24.76 16.51
C SER A 589 34.03 -24.05 15.19
N ILE A 590 33.49 -24.51 14.04
CA ILE A 590 33.72 -23.92 12.71
C ILE A 590 32.99 -22.56 12.61
N CYS A 591 31.65 -22.61 12.52
CA CYS A 591 30.78 -21.43 12.53
C CYS A 591 29.69 -21.56 13.62
N PRO A 592 30.03 -21.34 14.90
CA PRO A 592 29.02 -21.27 15.96
C PRO A 592 28.07 -20.07 15.76
N GLN A 593 28.40 -19.10 14.92
CA GLN A 593 27.54 -17.95 14.64
C GLN A 593 26.22 -18.39 13.97
N ASP A 594 26.29 -19.27 12.97
CA ASP A 594 25.11 -19.76 12.24
C ASP A 594 24.60 -21.10 12.80
N CYS A 595 25.48 -21.95 13.35
CA CYS A 595 25.10 -23.24 13.90
C CYS A 595 24.68 -23.24 15.39
N THR A 596 24.73 -22.11 16.11
CA THR A 596 24.40 -22.13 17.55
C THR A 596 22.92 -22.40 17.83
N LYS A 597 22.69 -23.44 18.64
CA LYS A 597 21.41 -23.73 19.31
C LYS A 597 21.39 -23.21 20.76
N GLY A 598 22.56 -22.81 21.27
CA GLY A 598 22.78 -22.38 22.65
C GLY A 598 22.22 -20.98 22.94
N PRO A 599 22.18 -20.57 24.21
CA PRO A 599 21.76 -19.22 24.58
C PRO A 599 22.77 -18.19 24.04
N VAL A 600 22.24 -17.14 23.44
CA VAL A 600 22.99 -15.94 23.05
C VAL A 600 22.68 -14.86 24.11
N VAL A 601 23.69 -14.10 24.51
CA VAL A 601 23.63 -13.12 25.60
C VAL A 601 23.87 -11.72 25.06
N GLY A 602 23.03 -10.76 25.43
CA GLY A 602 23.09 -9.39 24.91
C GLY A 602 21.98 -9.10 23.90
N GLY A 603 22.22 -8.16 22.98
CA GLY A 603 21.23 -7.78 21.95
C GLY A 603 21.41 -8.61 20.69
N TYR A 604 20.43 -9.43 20.33
CA TYR A 604 20.48 -10.27 19.13
C TYR A 604 19.08 -10.63 18.61
N GLU A 605 19.02 -11.08 17.35
CA GLU A 605 17.89 -11.74 16.72
C GLU A 605 18.35 -13.12 16.20
N ARG A 606 17.46 -14.10 16.25
CA ARG A 606 17.80 -15.52 16.07
C ARG A 606 17.28 -16.02 14.73
N GLY A 607 18.09 -16.82 14.02
CA GLY A 607 17.69 -17.35 12.73
C GLY A 607 16.48 -18.29 12.80
N ILE A 608 15.80 -18.46 11.66
CA ILE A 608 14.51 -19.20 11.55
C ILE A 608 14.64 -20.68 11.97
N ARG A 609 15.85 -21.27 11.90
CA ARG A 609 16.16 -22.61 12.41
C ARG A 609 17.13 -22.55 13.60
N ASP A 610 18.34 -22.05 13.36
CA ASP A 610 19.45 -21.92 14.31
C ASP A 610 20.17 -20.58 14.10
N GLY A 611 21.17 -20.28 14.93
CA GLY A 611 22.12 -19.20 14.66
C GLY A 611 21.71 -17.77 15.06
N ILE A 612 22.62 -16.84 14.81
CA ILE A 612 22.48 -15.39 15.05
C ILE A 612 22.20 -14.72 13.71
N GLN A 613 20.94 -14.41 13.44
CA GLN A 613 20.58 -13.65 12.23
C GLN A 613 21.08 -12.21 12.34
N ALA A 614 20.87 -11.57 13.49
CA ALA A 614 21.32 -10.19 13.73
C ALA A 614 21.89 -10.01 15.15
N GLY A 615 22.80 -9.05 15.31
CA GLY A 615 23.53 -8.84 16.55
C GLY A 615 23.82 -7.36 16.84
N HIS A 616 23.89 -7.00 18.12
CA HIS A 616 24.21 -5.65 18.57
C HIS A 616 25.70 -5.50 18.88
N GLY A 617 26.40 -4.68 18.07
CA GLY A 617 27.82 -4.41 18.24
C GLY A 617 28.71 -5.54 17.71
N THR A 618 29.46 -6.18 18.61
CA THR A 618 30.36 -7.30 18.30
C THR A 618 29.80 -8.59 18.89
N CYS A 619 29.59 -9.58 18.02
CA CYS A 619 29.20 -10.92 18.44
C CYS A 619 30.39 -11.88 18.42
N TYR A 620 30.57 -12.65 19.49
CA TYR A 620 31.59 -13.70 19.60
C TYR A 620 31.01 -14.93 20.33
N CYS A 621 31.58 -16.11 20.10
CA CYS A 621 31.06 -17.38 20.59
C CYS A 621 32.16 -18.22 21.27
N LEU A 622 31.83 -18.76 22.45
CA LEU A 622 32.69 -19.62 23.26
C LEU A 622 31.97 -20.95 23.49
N THR A 623 32.48 -22.00 22.83
CA THR A 623 32.03 -23.42 22.83
C THR A 623 30.56 -23.70 22.57
N GLN A 624 29.63 -23.26 23.42
CA GLN A 624 28.17 -23.34 23.20
C GLN A 624 27.37 -22.12 23.72
N ARG A 625 28.02 -20.97 23.94
CA ARG A 625 27.36 -19.69 24.23
C ARG A 625 27.92 -18.60 23.35
N CYS A 626 27.06 -17.71 22.89
CA CYS A 626 27.49 -16.51 22.17
C CYS A 626 27.10 -15.24 22.94
N PHE A 627 27.82 -14.17 22.71
CA PHE A 627 27.69 -12.88 23.36
C PHE A 627 27.68 -11.82 22.27
N CYS A 628 26.69 -10.92 22.28
CA CYS A 628 26.54 -9.81 21.33
C CYS A 628 26.47 -8.50 22.13
N GLU A 629 27.61 -7.82 22.22
CA GLU A 629 27.81 -6.65 23.06
C GLU A 629 28.57 -5.53 22.34
N LYS A 630 28.33 -4.31 22.78
CA LYS A 630 29.05 -3.13 22.30
C LYS A 630 30.46 -3.14 22.93
N GLU A 631 31.47 -2.64 22.22
CA GLU A 631 32.72 -2.26 22.88
C GLU A 631 32.52 -0.94 23.64
N ASP A 632 32.69 -1.00 24.95
CA ASP A 632 32.85 0.18 25.79
C ASP A 632 34.26 0.74 25.56
N ASP A 633 34.32 1.75 24.71
CA ASP A 633 35.56 2.41 24.35
C ASP A 633 36.01 3.29 25.53
N GLU A 634 36.92 2.76 26.37
CA GLU A 634 37.60 3.55 27.41
C GLU A 634 38.44 4.64 26.75
N VAL A 635 38.02 5.88 26.97
CA VAL A 635 38.48 7.07 26.27
C VAL A 635 38.58 8.23 27.27
N ALA A 636 39.69 8.97 27.20
CA ALA A 636 40.17 9.77 28.33
C ALA A 636 39.37 11.07 28.58
N ILE A 637 38.88 11.21 29.82
CA ILE A 637 38.21 12.41 30.34
C ILE A 637 39.18 13.61 30.35
N CYS A 638 39.15 14.46 29.31
CA CYS A 638 39.93 15.70 29.24
C CYS A 638 39.29 16.85 28.42
N ASP A 639 38.42 16.55 27.44
CA ASP A 639 38.06 17.53 26.40
C ASP A 639 37.09 18.63 26.87
N ASP A 640 36.08 18.29 27.69
CA ASP A 640 34.99 19.23 28.03
C ASP A 640 35.35 20.32 29.07
N MET A 641 36.32 20.06 29.95
CA MET A 641 36.92 21.13 30.77
C MET A 641 37.70 22.13 29.91
N CYS A 642 38.31 21.68 28.79
CA CYS A 642 39.01 22.58 27.88
C CYS A 642 38.02 23.48 27.13
N LYS A 643 36.95 22.90 26.56
CA LYS A 643 35.88 23.65 25.85
C LYS A 643 35.22 24.71 26.73
N THR A 644 34.92 24.40 27.98
CA THR A 644 34.26 25.35 28.91
C THR A 644 35.18 26.50 29.32
N VAL A 645 36.48 26.26 29.52
CA VAL A 645 37.48 27.32 29.76
C VAL A 645 37.67 28.21 28.51
N ILE A 646 37.74 27.62 27.32
CA ILE A 646 37.87 28.38 26.06
C ILE A 646 36.62 29.25 25.81
N ALA A 647 35.42 28.68 25.97
CA ALA A 647 34.16 29.41 25.77
C ALA A 647 34.00 30.59 26.74
N THR A 648 34.36 30.42 28.02
CA THR A 648 34.29 31.49 29.02
C THR A 648 35.35 32.58 28.77
N ALA A 649 36.56 32.22 28.35
CA ALA A 649 37.60 33.18 27.97
C ALA A 649 37.21 34.02 26.73
N LEU A 650 36.62 33.40 25.71
CA LEU A 650 36.11 34.09 24.52
C LEU A 650 34.95 35.05 24.87
N LEU A 651 34.02 34.63 25.73
CA LEU A 651 32.89 35.46 26.14
C LEU A 651 33.34 36.67 26.97
N LEU A 652 34.34 36.51 27.84
CA LEU A 652 34.98 37.62 28.56
C LEU A 652 35.70 38.59 27.61
N SER A 653 36.44 38.10 26.61
CA SER A 653 37.15 38.97 25.66
C SER A 653 36.19 39.81 24.81
N PHE A 654 35.03 39.26 24.46
CA PHE A 654 33.95 39.95 23.75
C PHE A 654 33.34 41.09 24.60
N ILE A 655 33.04 40.82 25.88
CA ILE A 655 32.51 41.84 26.81
C ILE A 655 33.52 42.99 27.00
N VAL A 656 34.81 42.67 27.21
CA VAL A 656 35.88 43.69 27.35
C VAL A 656 36.00 44.52 26.07
N SER A 657 35.91 43.89 24.89
CA SER A 657 35.96 44.58 23.60
C SER A 657 34.80 45.56 23.40
N ILE A 658 33.58 45.19 23.81
CA ILE A 658 32.40 46.07 23.77
C ILE A 658 32.56 47.26 24.73
N LEU A 659 33.05 47.02 25.95
CA LEU A 659 33.28 48.08 26.94
C LEU A 659 34.36 49.08 26.48
N LEU A 660 35.47 48.59 25.92
CA LEU A 660 36.51 49.44 25.33
C LEU A 660 35.99 50.22 24.13
N SER A 661 35.27 49.58 23.21
CA SER A 661 34.66 50.24 22.04
C SER A 661 33.72 51.38 22.47
N SER A 662 32.82 51.11 23.42
CA SER A 662 31.91 52.12 24.00
C SER A 662 32.67 53.29 24.63
N TYR A 663 33.73 53.01 25.40
CA TYR A 663 34.60 54.04 25.99
C TYR A 663 35.28 54.92 24.93
N PHE A 664 35.84 54.33 23.87
CA PHE A 664 36.50 55.08 22.80
C PHE A 664 35.51 55.89 21.97
N ILE A 665 34.34 55.35 21.64
CA ILE A 665 33.26 56.07 20.92
C ILE A 665 32.77 57.27 21.74
N HIS A 666 32.53 57.09 23.04
CA HIS A 666 32.12 58.19 23.93
C HIS A 666 33.20 59.28 24.06
N ARG A 667 34.48 58.88 24.10
CA ARG A 667 35.62 59.80 24.14
C ARG A 667 35.84 60.55 22.82
N TYR A 668 35.56 59.92 21.67
CA TYR A 668 35.68 60.50 20.34
C TYR A 668 34.62 61.59 20.09
N HIS A 669 33.35 61.30 20.40
CA HIS A 669 32.23 62.22 20.17
C HIS A 669 32.27 63.53 20.98
N LYS A 670 33.15 63.64 21.98
CA LYS A 670 33.27 64.84 22.83
C LYS A 670 34.16 65.95 22.25
N ASN A 671 35.05 65.62 21.30
CA ASN A 671 36.23 66.45 20.97
C ASN A 671 36.38 66.83 19.47
N SER A 672 35.29 66.99 18.70
CA SER A 672 35.40 67.44 17.30
C SER A 672 34.20 68.27 16.81
N PRO A 673 34.39 69.32 15.96
CA PRO A 673 33.32 70.23 15.55
C PRO A 673 32.59 69.76 14.27
N LYS A 674 31.41 70.35 14.00
CA LYS A 674 30.54 70.02 12.85
C LYS A 674 30.76 70.96 11.66
N PRO A 675 30.98 70.44 10.44
CA PRO A 675 30.70 71.12 9.17
C PRO A 675 29.40 70.60 8.48
N PRO A 676 28.88 71.24 7.42
CA PRO A 676 27.48 71.04 6.98
C PRO A 676 27.25 70.50 5.54
N ILE A 677 26.13 69.78 5.38
CA ILE A 677 25.17 69.76 4.25
C ILE A 677 25.70 69.60 2.81
N ALA A 678 25.35 68.49 2.13
CA ALA A 678 24.50 68.51 0.91
C ALA A 678 24.16 67.13 0.30
N SER A 679 22.87 66.92 -0.01
CA SER A 679 22.30 66.12 -1.13
C SER A 679 22.53 64.59 -1.27
N ALA A 680 21.60 63.99 -2.04
CA ALA A 680 21.55 62.63 -2.60
C ALA A 680 21.19 61.45 -1.67
N GLU A 681 20.01 60.88 -1.93
CA GLU A 681 19.54 59.60 -1.40
C GLU A 681 20.15 58.42 -2.17
N MET A 682 20.24 57.24 -1.54
CA MET A 682 19.32 56.14 -1.88
C MET A 682 19.26 55.13 -0.72
N THR A 683 18.05 54.68 -0.36
CA THR A 683 17.82 53.77 0.78
C THR A 683 17.45 52.37 0.33
N PHE A 684 18.10 51.34 0.88
CA PHE A 684 17.53 49.99 0.90
C PHE A 684 16.68 49.80 2.16
N ARG A 685 15.35 49.93 2.03
CA ARG A 685 14.40 49.84 3.16
C ARG A 685 13.82 48.44 3.31
N ARG A 686 13.83 47.93 4.55
CA ARG A 686 12.74 47.06 5.04
C ARG A 686 11.49 47.92 5.28
N PRO A 687 10.31 47.31 5.16
CA PRO A 687 9.36 47.26 6.28
C PRO A 687 9.13 45.79 6.71
N ALA A 688 8.80 45.40 7.95
CA ALA A 688 7.87 45.99 8.93
C ALA A 688 6.39 45.83 8.49
N GLN A 689 5.42 45.48 9.32
CA GLN A 689 5.40 45.21 10.77
C GLN A 689 4.23 44.26 11.07
N ALA A 690 4.38 43.34 12.03
CA ALA A 690 3.25 42.62 12.62
C ALA A 690 2.86 43.30 13.95
N TYR A 691 1.60 43.68 14.10
CA TYR A 691 1.05 44.26 15.34
C TYR A 691 0.30 43.19 16.14
N PRO A 692 0.50 43.11 17.47
CA PRO A 692 -0.26 42.19 18.31
C PRO A 692 -1.62 42.78 18.70
N ILE A 693 -2.67 41.97 18.69
CA ILE A 693 -3.94 42.26 19.37
C ILE A 693 -4.33 41.02 20.18
N SER A 694 -4.10 41.09 21.50
CA SER A 694 -4.65 40.15 22.46
C SER A 694 -6.08 40.54 22.83
N PHE A 695 -6.99 39.57 22.95
CA PHE A 695 -8.26 39.78 23.66
C PHE A 695 -8.38 38.88 24.89
N ASN A 696 -9.03 39.43 25.92
CA ASN A 696 -8.90 39.00 27.29
C ASN A 696 -10.03 38.05 27.69
N ALA A 697 -9.72 36.99 28.45
CA ALA A 697 -10.74 36.11 28.99
C ALA A 697 -11.22 36.60 30.36
N ASN A 698 -12.50 36.98 30.49
CA ASN A 698 -13.25 36.86 31.76
C ASN A 698 -14.77 37.02 31.58
N ASN A 699 -15.54 36.41 32.50
CA ASN A 699 -16.99 36.20 32.38
C ASN A 699 -17.84 37.34 32.98
N VAL A 700 -18.93 37.74 32.29
CA VAL A 700 -20.15 38.28 32.94
C VAL A 700 -21.41 37.75 32.24
N ARG A 701 -22.47 37.46 33.01
CA ARG A 701 -23.77 37.01 32.51
C ARG A 701 -24.64 38.16 32.00
N ARG A 702 -25.19 38.03 30.79
CA ARG A 702 -26.65 38.07 30.47
C ARG A 702 -26.83 37.80 28.98
N GLY A 703 -28.03 37.39 28.58
CA GLY A 703 -28.33 37.06 27.19
C GLY A 703 -29.65 37.64 26.71
N SER A 704 -29.71 37.93 25.42
CA SER A 704 -30.93 38.18 24.65
C SER A 704 -30.63 37.87 23.18
N GLN A 705 -31.29 36.84 22.67
CA GLN A 705 -31.87 36.75 21.33
C GLN A 705 -31.39 37.79 20.28
N GLU A 706 -30.58 37.34 19.32
CA GLU A 706 -30.56 37.92 17.97
C GLU A 706 -30.17 36.83 16.93
N SER A 707 -30.51 37.05 15.67
CA SER A 707 -30.56 36.01 14.62
C SER A 707 -29.24 35.85 13.85
N ILE A 708 -28.85 34.60 13.56
CA ILE A 708 -27.87 34.30 12.52
C ILE A 708 -28.59 34.33 11.17
N GLU A 709 -28.47 35.44 10.46
CA GLU A 709 -28.87 35.55 9.05
C GLU A 709 -27.88 34.81 8.13
N THR A 710 -28.26 34.66 6.86
CA THR A 710 -27.53 33.81 5.90
C THR A 710 -26.31 34.53 5.32
N ASP A 711 -25.20 34.50 6.07
CA ASP A 711 -23.95 35.16 5.67
C ASP A 711 -23.37 34.52 4.40
N THR A 712 -23.51 35.20 3.27
CA THR A 712 -22.93 34.75 1.99
C THR A 712 -21.42 34.89 2.03
N PHE A 713 -20.69 33.77 1.98
CA PHE A 713 -19.22 33.72 1.93
C PHE A 713 -18.66 34.45 0.69
N LYS A 714 -18.48 35.77 0.79
CA LYS A 714 -17.79 36.58 -0.23
C LYS A 714 -16.29 36.34 -0.12
N ILE A 715 -15.73 35.68 -1.13
CA ILE A 715 -14.29 35.49 -1.26
C ILE A 715 -13.65 36.86 -1.53
N PRO A 716 -12.68 37.32 -0.72
CA PRO A 716 -12.02 38.60 -0.98
C PRO A 716 -11.30 38.58 -2.35
N GLU A 717 -11.56 39.59 -3.17
CA GLU A 717 -10.85 39.78 -4.44
C GLU A 717 -9.36 40.06 -4.17
N ASP A 718 -8.50 39.42 -4.96
CA ASP A 718 -7.05 39.65 -4.94
C ASP A 718 -6.60 40.06 -6.34
N PRO A 719 -6.48 41.37 -6.63
CA PRO A 719 -6.19 41.87 -7.99
C PRO A 719 -4.87 41.39 -8.59
N LYS A 720 -3.96 40.79 -7.81
CA LYS A 720 -2.73 40.15 -8.33
C LYS A 720 -3.01 38.80 -9.00
N TRP A 721 -4.09 38.13 -8.60
CA TRP A 721 -4.42 36.77 -9.01
C TRP A 721 -5.77 36.65 -9.73
N GLU A 722 -6.68 37.62 -9.59
CA GLU A 722 -7.97 37.60 -10.28
C GLU A 722 -7.79 37.66 -11.80
N PHE A 723 -8.47 36.76 -12.52
CA PHE A 723 -8.40 36.60 -13.97
C PHE A 723 -9.80 36.84 -14.59
N PRO A 724 -9.92 37.65 -15.65
CA PRO A 724 -11.23 37.92 -16.26
C PRO A 724 -11.92 36.64 -16.76
N ARG A 725 -13.03 36.25 -16.13
CA ARG A 725 -13.80 35.03 -16.46
C ARG A 725 -14.15 34.90 -17.95
N LYS A 726 -14.42 36.03 -18.61
CA LYS A 726 -14.66 36.14 -20.07
C LYS A 726 -13.48 35.76 -20.98
N ASN A 727 -12.25 35.71 -20.44
CA ASN A 727 -11.05 35.28 -21.15
C ASN A 727 -10.73 33.78 -20.91
N LEU A 728 -11.56 33.06 -20.14
CA LEU A 728 -11.37 31.65 -19.78
C LEU A 728 -12.41 30.77 -20.47
N VAL A 729 -12.00 30.00 -21.48
CA VAL A 729 -12.87 29.03 -22.16
C VAL A 729 -12.62 27.65 -21.57
N LEU A 730 -13.59 27.15 -20.80
CA LEU A 730 -13.57 25.80 -20.26
C LEU A 730 -13.79 24.77 -21.38
N GLY A 731 -13.19 23.59 -21.22
CA GLY A 731 -13.29 22.45 -22.13
C GLY A 731 -13.47 21.14 -21.37
N LYS A 732 -12.94 20.03 -21.91
CA LYS A 732 -13.18 18.68 -21.36
C LYS A 732 -12.72 18.52 -19.90
N THR A 733 -13.48 17.76 -19.12
CA THR A 733 -13.05 17.27 -17.80
C THR A 733 -11.77 16.44 -17.94
N LEU A 734 -10.84 16.63 -17.00
CA LEU A 734 -9.59 15.89 -16.85
C LEU A 734 -9.66 14.91 -15.67
N GLY A 735 -10.42 15.24 -14.63
CA GLY A 735 -10.72 14.38 -13.50
C GLY A 735 -11.77 15.02 -12.57
N GLU A 736 -12.50 14.19 -11.84
CA GLU A 736 -13.53 14.63 -10.88
C GLU A 736 -13.56 13.61 -9.73
N GLY A 737 -13.66 14.09 -8.47
CA GLY A 737 -13.49 13.24 -7.30
C GLY A 737 -13.68 13.94 -5.96
N GLU A 738 -13.05 13.42 -4.90
CA GLU A 738 -13.16 13.96 -3.53
C GLU A 738 -12.58 15.39 -3.43
N PHE A 739 -11.57 15.70 -4.24
CA PHE A 739 -10.88 17.01 -4.31
C PHE A 739 -11.51 18.00 -5.31
N GLY A 740 -12.78 17.82 -5.67
CA GLY A 740 -13.49 18.67 -6.63
C GLY A 740 -13.42 18.19 -8.09
N LYS A 741 -13.55 19.13 -9.02
CA LYS A 741 -13.65 18.93 -10.47
C LYS A 741 -12.52 19.68 -11.18
N VAL A 742 -11.80 19.01 -12.09
CA VAL A 742 -10.70 19.60 -12.86
C VAL A 742 -11.01 19.49 -14.34
N VAL A 743 -11.01 20.62 -15.05
CA VAL A 743 -11.23 20.68 -16.52
C VAL A 743 -10.00 21.25 -17.23
N LYS A 744 -9.80 20.85 -18.49
CA LYS A 744 -8.86 21.53 -19.40
C LYS A 744 -9.52 22.82 -19.88
N ALA A 745 -8.79 23.93 -19.91
CA ALA A 745 -9.30 25.20 -20.40
C ALA A 745 -8.26 25.94 -21.24
N THR A 746 -8.74 26.99 -21.93
CA THR A 746 -7.94 27.91 -22.73
C THR A 746 -8.05 29.30 -22.11
N ALA A 747 -6.94 29.86 -21.65
CA ALA A 747 -6.87 31.19 -21.06
C ALA A 747 -6.26 32.18 -22.05
N PHE A 748 -7.04 33.18 -22.48
CA PHE A 748 -6.60 34.21 -23.43
C PHE A 748 -5.97 35.40 -22.69
N ARG A 749 -4.86 35.92 -23.22
CA ARG A 749 -4.11 37.05 -22.62
C ARG A 749 -3.59 36.79 -21.19
N LEU A 750 -3.26 35.53 -20.87
CA LEU A 750 -2.80 35.12 -19.55
C LEU A 750 -1.49 35.82 -19.19
N LYS A 751 -1.47 36.51 -18.04
CA LYS A 751 -0.37 37.39 -17.59
C LYS A 751 0.11 38.37 -18.67
N GLY A 752 -0.83 38.97 -19.41
CA GLY A 752 -0.57 40.04 -20.40
C GLY A 752 -0.01 39.57 -21.75
N LYS A 753 0.48 38.32 -21.86
CA LYS A 753 1.07 37.81 -23.11
C LYS A 753 0.02 37.67 -24.22
N ALA A 754 0.36 38.08 -25.44
CA ALA A 754 -0.51 37.90 -26.60
C ALA A 754 -0.71 36.42 -26.94
N GLY A 755 -1.92 36.05 -27.36
CA GLY A 755 -2.30 34.66 -27.68
C GLY A 755 -3.13 33.98 -26.58
N TYR A 756 -3.02 32.65 -26.53
CA TYR A 756 -3.72 31.78 -25.58
C TYR A 756 -2.77 30.79 -24.92
N THR A 757 -3.09 30.40 -23.69
CA THR A 757 -2.37 29.38 -22.93
C THR A 757 -3.30 28.23 -22.60
N THR A 758 -2.82 26.99 -22.78
CA THR A 758 -3.53 25.79 -22.30
C THR A 758 -3.31 25.67 -20.79
N VAL A 759 -4.40 25.59 -20.03
CA VAL A 759 -4.39 25.54 -18.57
C VAL A 759 -5.31 24.42 -18.05
N ALA A 760 -5.14 24.04 -16.79
CA ALA A 760 -6.15 23.29 -16.05
C ALA A 760 -6.90 24.24 -15.12
N VAL A 761 -8.18 23.95 -14.86
CA VAL A 761 -9.02 24.73 -13.93
C VAL A 761 -9.62 23.78 -12.91
N LYS A 762 -9.24 23.96 -11.64
CA LYS A 762 -9.84 23.26 -10.50
C LYS A 762 -11.00 24.09 -9.95
N MET A 763 -12.14 23.44 -9.74
CA MET A 763 -13.38 24.06 -9.30
C MET A 763 -14.16 23.10 -8.39
N LEU A 764 -15.17 23.62 -7.71
CA LEU A 764 -16.09 22.78 -6.94
C LEU A 764 -17.01 21.96 -7.86
N LYS A 765 -17.51 20.85 -7.33
CA LYS A 765 -18.63 20.10 -7.92
C LYS A 765 -19.94 20.83 -7.64
N GLU A 766 -20.97 20.53 -8.42
CA GLU A 766 -22.29 21.16 -8.33
C GLU A 766 -22.97 20.93 -6.96
N ASN A 767 -22.64 19.83 -6.27
CA ASN A 767 -23.12 19.47 -4.94
C ASN A 767 -22.05 19.60 -3.83
N ALA A 768 -21.02 20.43 -4.02
CA ALA A 768 -19.88 20.51 -3.10
C ALA A 768 -20.23 21.03 -1.70
N SER A 769 -19.59 20.43 -0.69
CA SER A 769 -19.74 20.80 0.71
C SER A 769 -18.95 22.05 1.10
N HIS A 770 -19.37 22.69 2.19
CA HIS A 770 -18.61 23.76 2.85
C HIS A 770 -17.21 23.32 3.34
N SER A 771 -16.96 22.00 3.45
CA SER A 771 -15.62 21.42 3.65
C SER A 771 -14.77 21.55 2.39
N GLU A 772 -15.28 21.12 1.24
CA GLU A 772 -14.55 21.18 -0.04
C GLU A 772 -14.29 22.62 -0.48
N LEU A 773 -15.21 23.56 -0.20
CA LEU A 773 -14.95 24.99 -0.38
C LEU A 773 -13.78 25.50 0.47
N ARG A 774 -13.66 25.08 1.74
CA ARG A 774 -12.54 25.47 2.60
C ARG A 774 -11.23 24.80 2.21
N ASP A 775 -11.26 23.52 1.85
CA ASP A 775 -10.08 22.80 1.39
C ASP A 775 -9.55 23.44 0.06
N LEU A 776 -10.45 23.84 -0.86
CA LEU A 776 -10.09 24.58 -2.09
C LEU A 776 -9.61 26.03 -1.83
N LEU A 777 -10.19 26.75 -0.86
CA LEU A 777 -9.71 28.08 -0.45
C LEU A 777 -8.36 28.03 0.28
N SER A 778 -8.08 26.94 0.99
CA SER A 778 -6.78 26.69 1.63
C SER A 778 -5.72 26.47 0.55
N GLU A 779 -6.01 25.61 -0.44
CA GLU A 779 -5.16 25.40 -1.61
C GLU A 779 -4.93 26.71 -2.41
N PHE A 780 -5.97 27.51 -2.64
CA PHE A 780 -5.82 28.84 -3.27
C PHE A 780 -4.84 29.73 -2.50
N THR A 781 -4.97 29.79 -1.17
CA THR A 781 -4.15 30.64 -0.30
C THR A 781 -2.69 30.17 -0.24
N LEU A 782 -2.45 28.86 -0.29
CA LEU A 782 -1.11 28.26 -0.35
C LEU A 782 -0.47 28.46 -1.74
N LEU A 783 -1.22 28.25 -2.83
CA LEU A 783 -0.73 28.40 -4.20
C LEU A 783 -0.38 29.86 -4.59
N LYS A 784 -0.79 30.86 -3.80
CA LYS A 784 -0.30 32.25 -3.92
C LYS A 784 1.16 32.42 -3.44
N GLN A 785 1.65 31.50 -2.59
CA GLN A 785 2.92 31.63 -1.86
C GLN A 785 4.01 30.72 -2.43
N VAL A 786 3.65 29.58 -3.05
CA VAL A 786 4.60 28.63 -3.63
C VAL A 786 4.87 28.88 -5.12
N ASN A 787 6.15 28.83 -5.51
CA ASN A 787 6.59 28.93 -6.91
C ASN A 787 7.93 28.19 -7.09
N HIS A 788 7.87 26.92 -7.52
CA HIS A 788 9.04 26.06 -7.72
C HIS A 788 8.82 25.15 -8.95
N PRO A 789 9.85 24.80 -9.75
CA PRO A 789 9.67 24.02 -10.98
C PRO A 789 8.93 22.69 -10.81
N HIS A 790 9.05 22.05 -9.64
CA HIS A 790 8.41 20.77 -9.30
C HIS A 790 7.17 20.88 -8.39
N VAL A 791 6.61 22.08 -8.24
CA VAL A 791 5.29 22.32 -7.64
C VAL A 791 4.34 22.81 -8.74
N ILE A 792 3.06 22.45 -8.67
CA ILE A 792 2.07 22.87 -9.68
C ILE A 792 1.91 24.40 -9.66
N LYS A 793 2.12 25.06 -10.81
CA LYS A 793 2.13 26.52 -10.86
C LYS A 793 0.72 27.08 -11.02
N MET A 794 0.30 27.96 -10.10
CA MET A 794 -0.91 28.76 -10.29
C MET A 794 -0.64 29.96 -11.20
N PHE A 795 -1.57 30.24 -12.10
CA PHE A 795 -1.53 31.39 -12.99
C PHE A 795 -2.50 32.51 -12.58
N GLY A 796 -3.61 32.16 -11.95
CA GLY A 796 -4.64 33.08 -11.44
C GLY A 796 -5.86 32.31 -10.91
N ALA A 797 -6.93 33.04 -10.59
CA ALA A 797 -8.23 32.48 -10.24
C ALA A 797 -9.36 33.37 -10.77
N CYS A 798 -10.58 32.84 -10.93
CA CYS A 798 -11.80 33.66 -11.00
C CYS A 798 -12.54 33.49 -9.67
N SER A 799 -12.40 34.45 -8.75
CA SER A 799 -13.09 34.46 -7.46
C SER A 799 -14.39 35.27 -7.48
N GLN A 800 -14.51 36.25 -8.38
CA GLN A 800 -15.69 37.11 -8.49
C GLN A 800 -16.64 36.67 -9.62
N ASP A 801 -17.89 37.18 -9.60
CA ASP A 801 -18.92 36.98 -10.63
C ASP A 801 -19.12 35.52 -11.08
N GLY A 802 -19.19 34.58 -10.12
CA GLY A 802 -19.48 33.17 -10.37
C GLY A 802 -18.73 32.20 -9.43
N PRO A 803 -18.72 30.89 -9.72
CA PRO A 803 -18.03 29.90 -8.91
C PRO A 803 -16.50 30.10 -8.92
N LEU A 804 -15.84 29.74 -7.81
CA LEU A 804 -14.39 29.81 -7.67
C LEU A 804 -13.70 28.84 -8.66
N HIS A 805 -12.90 29.41 -9.56
CA HIS A 805 -12.06 28.68 -10.52
C HIS A 805 -10.59 28.95 -10.20
N LEU A 806 -9.80 27.93 -9.86
CA LEU A 806 -8.34 28.05 -9.71
C LEU A 806 -7.65 27.66 -11.03
N ILE A 807 -6.91 28.59 -11.64
CA ILE A 807 -6.28 28.41 -12.95
C ILE A 807 -4.81 28.01 -12.74
N VAL A 808 -4.48 26.78 -13.11
CA VAL A 808 -3.17 26.16 -12.86
C VAL A 808 -2.54 25.57 -14.14
N GLU A 809 -1.26 25.23 -14.04
CA GLU A 809 -0.48 24.57 -15.07
C GLU A 809 -1.12 23.25 -15.58
N TYR A 810 -1.14 23.05 -16.90
CA TYR A 810 -1.74 21.85 -17.50
C TYR A 810 -0.71 20.69 -17.58
N ALA A 811 -0.87 19.70 -16.71
CA ALA A 811 -0.10 18.46 -16.76
C ALA A 811 -0.62 17.52 -17.86
N LYS A 812 0.05 17.52 -19.02
CA LYS A 812 -0.31 16.77 -20.24
C LYS A 812 -0.59 15.27 -20.00
N TYR A 813 0.20 14.62 -19.14
CA TYR A 813 0.16 13.17 -18.92
C TYR A 813 -0.65 12.75 -17.67
N GLY A 814 -1.36 13.68 -17.02
CA GLY A 814 -2.20 13.39 -15.86
C GLY A 814 -1.41 13.13 -14.57
N SER A 815 -1.90 12.23 -13.71
CA SER A 815 -1.23 11.87 -12.45
C SER A 815 -0.18 10.77 -12.64
N LEU A 816 0.88 10.84 -11.84
CA LEU A 816 2.02 9.93 -11.88
C LEU A 816 1.60 8.46 -11.72
N ARG A 817 0.66 8.17 -10.81
CA ARG A 817 0.11 6.81 -10.64
C ARG A 817 -0.60 6.27 -11.88
N ASN A 818 -1.22 7.12 -12.70
CA ASN A 818 -1.84 6.69 -13.95
C ASN A 818 -0.77 6.52 -15.04
N PHE A 819 0.14 7.48 -15.18
CA PHE A 819 1.27 7.44 -16.11
C PHE A 819 2.13 6.17 -15.93
N LEU A 820 2.53 5.86 -14.69
CA LEU A 820 3.26 4.64 -14.33
C LEU A 820 2.47 3.35 -14.61
N ARG A 821 1.14 3.36 -14.47
CA ARG A 821 0.30 2.18 -14.78
C ARG A 821 0.02 2.03 -16.28
N GLU A 822 0.25 3.07 -17.08
CA GLU A 822 0.17 2.99 -18.54
C GLU A 822 1.45 2.39 -19.16
N SER A 823 2.65 2.69 -18.64
CA SER A 823 3.89 2.07 -19.14
C SER A 823 3.91 0.55 -18.98
N ARG A 824 3.24 0.00 -17.96
CA ARG A 824 3.00 -1.45 -17.80
C ARG A 824 2.35 -2.13 -19.02
N LYS A 825 1.66 -1.37 -19.89
CA LYS A 825 1.04 -1.89 -21.12
C LYS A 825 2.00 -1.98 -22.30
N VAL A 826 3.22 -1.46 -22.14
CA VAL A 826 4.29 -1.30 -23.15
C VAL A 826 5.55 -2.02 -22.66
N GLY A 827 5.38 -3.26 -22.17
CA GLY A 827 6.42 -4.02 -21.49
C GLY A 827 7.64 -4.35 -22.37
N PRO A 828 8.81 -4.62 -21.77
CA PRO A 828 10.06 -4.85 -22.50
C PRO A 828 9.94 -6.07 -23.43
N SER A 829 10.27 -5.88 -24.71
CA SER A 829 10.12 -6.90 -25.76
C SER A 829 11.26 -7.91 -25.77
N TYR A 830 11.44 -8.64 -24.66
CA TYR A 830 12.44 -9.69 -24.49
C TYR A 830 11.85 -10.98 -23.88
N MET A 831 10.81 -11.52 -24.53
CA MET A 831 10.56 -12.97 -24.80
C MET A 831 9.13 -13.17 -25.35
N GLY A 832 8.92 -14.16 -26.23
CA GLY A 832 7.57 -14.73 -26.45
C GLY A 832 6.69 -14.22 -27.60
N ARG A 833 7.25 -14.02 -28.80
CA ARG A 833 6.69 -14.39 -30.13
C ARG A 833 5.15 -14.46 -30.33
N ASP A 834 4.64 -13.60 -31.25
CA ASP A 834 3.39 -13.71 -32.05
C ASP A 834 2.03 -13.70 -31.27
N THR A 835 0.98 -12.92 -31.60
CA THR A 835 0.60 -12.20 -32.83
C THR A 835 -0.14 -10.85 -32.61
N ASN A 836 -0.03 -9.96 -33.60
CA ASN A 836 -1.03 -8.98 -34.11
C ASN A 836 -1.83 -8.08 -33.13
N ARG A 837 -1.47 -6.77 -33.07
CA ARG A 837 -2.31 -5.69 -32.54
C ARG A 837 -2.48 -4.54 -33.54
N ASN A 838 -3.66 -4.44 -34.16
CA ASN A 838 -4.08 -3.22 -34.84
C ASN A 838 -4.39 -2.12 -33.81
N SER A 839 -3.49 -1.13 -33.67
CA SER A 839 -3.65 0.00 -32.75
C SER A 839 -3.13 1.29 -33.38
N SER A 840 -3.78 1.75 -34.46
CA SER A 840 -3.42 2.93 -35.26
C SER A 840 -3.72 4.28 -34.57
N TYR A 841 -3.34 4.42 -33.31
CA TYR A 841 -3.69 5.56 -32.42
C TYR A 841 -2.58 5.90 -31.42
N LEU A 842 -1.30 5.66 -31.79
CA LEU A 842 -0.14 6.08 -31.00
C LEU A 842 0.84 6.87 -31.88
N GLU A 843 0.86 8.18 -31.68
CA GLU A 843 2.01 9.02 -32.02
C GLU A 843 3.16 8.62 -31.08
N ASN A 844 4.32 8.28 -31.65
CA ASN A 844 5.61 7.95 -31.01
C ASN A 844 5.57 6.84 -29.92
N PRO A 845 5.95 5.59 -30.25
CA PRO A 845 6.10 4.50 -29.28
C PRO A 845 7.14 4.77 -28.18
N ASP A 846 8.22 5.50 -28.50
CA ASP A 846 9.38 5.69 -27.62
C ASP A 846 9.08 6.56 -26.39
N ASP A 847 8.02 7.39 -26.45
CA ASP A 847 7.60 8.33 -25.38
C ASP A 847 7.11 7.62 -24.09
N ARG A 848 6.93 6.29 -24.13
CA ARG A 848 6.26 5.50 -23.08
C ARG A 848 7.11 4.41 -22.43
N ALA A 849 8.31 4.13 -22.93
CA ALA A 849 9.27 3.27 -22.22
C ALA A 849 9.82 4.02 -21.00
N LEU A 850 9.89 3.35 -19.84
CA LEU A 850 10.46 3.90 -18.61
C LEU A 850 11.66 3.07 -18.16
N THR A 851 12.81 3.72 -18.05
CA THR A 851 14.04 3.14 -17.50
C THR A 851 14.13 3.36 -15.98
N MET A 852 15.03 2.64 -15.30
CA MET A 852 15.30 2.93 -13.89
C MET A 852 15.83 4.37 -13.67
N GLY A 853 16.60 4.91 -14.63
CA GLY A 853 17.05 6.30 -14.61
C GLY A 853 15.90 7.30 -14.64
N ASP A 854 14.81 7.01 -15.36
CA ASP A 854 13.60 7.83 -15.34
C ASP A 854 12.89 7.78 -13.99
N LEU A 855 12.81 6.59 -13.36
CA LEU A 855 12.18 6.42 -12.05
C LEU A 855 12.95 7.14 -10.94
N ILE A 856 14.30 7.06 -10.95
CA ILE A 856 15.15 7.83 -10.02
C ILE A 856 15.01 9.33 -10.30
N SER A 857 14.96 9.76 -11.58
CA SER A 857 14.71 11.16 -11.95
C SER A 857 13.36 11.67 -11.44
N PHE A 858 12.29 10.87 -11.53
CA PHE A 858 10.98 11.24 -10.98
C PHE A 858 11.05 11.42 -9.45
N ALA A 859 11.68 10.48 -8.75
CA ALA A 859 11.89 10.57 -7.30
C ALA A 859 12.69 11.84 -6.91
N TRP A 860 13.78 12.13 -7.62
CA TRP A 860 14.64 13.31 -7.38
C TRP A 860 13.91 14.64 -7.64
N GLN A 861 13.14 14.74 -8.71
CA GLN A 861 12.32 15.92 -9.00
C GLN A 861 11.30 16.18 -7.88
N ILE A 862 10.66 15.12 -7.36
CA ILE A 862 9.70 15.21 -6.26
C ILE A 862 10.40 15.56 -4.93
N SER A 863 11.56 14.96 -4.63
CA SER A 863 12.30 15.28 -3.41
C SER A 863 12.78 16.73 -3.38
N ARG A 864 13.21 17.27 -4.54
CA ARG A 864 13.52 18.71 -4.69
C ARG A 864 12.28 19.59 -4.49
N GLY A 865 11.11 19.17 -5.00
CA GLY A 865 9.84 19.85 -4.74
C GLY A 865 9.44 19.85 -3.26
N MET A 866 9.60 18.73 -2.57
CA MET A 866 9.34 18.61 -1.14
C MET A 866 10.40 19.33 -0.27
N GLN A 867 11.66 19.41 -0.72
CA GLN A 867 12.69 20.23 -0.08
C GLN A 867 12.27 21.70 -0.04
N TYR A 868 11.83 22.24 -1.19
CA TYR A 868 11.32 23.61 -1.27
C TYR A 868 10.09 23.83 -0.36
N LEU A 869 9.14 22.90 -0.31
CA LEU A 869 7.98 23.00 0.58
C LEU A 869 8.39 22.97 2.06
N ALA A 870 9.37 22.16 2.44
CA ALA A 870 9.93 22.12 3.79
C ALA A 870 10.65 23.44 4.17
N GLU A 871 11.41 24.02 3.24
CA GLU A 871 12.06 25.33 3.41
C GLU A 871 11.03 26.47 3.53
N MET A 872 9.91 26.37 2.81
CA MET A 872 8.72 27.22 2.95
C MET A 872 7.86 26.89 4.19
N LYS A 873 8.29 25.95 5.05
CA LYS A 873 7.59 25.51 6.27
C LYS A 873 6.19 24.91 6.04
N LEU A 874 5.95 24.32 4.88
CA LEU A 874 4.68 23.68 4.53
C LEU A 874 4.75 22.16 4.66
N VAL A 875 3.77 21.58 5.36
CA VAL A 875 3.53 20.13 5.46
C VAL A 875 2.43 19.74 4.47
N HIS A 876 2.71 18.79 3.58
CA HIS A 876 1.81 18.36 2.49
C HIS A 876 0.65 17.50 2.98
N ARG A 877 0.91 16.56 3.90
CA ARG A 877 -0.03 15.62 4.57
C ARG A 877 -0.69 14.54 3.70
N ASP A 878 -0.86 14.73 2.39
CA ASP A 878 -1.24 13.66 1.45
C ASP A 878 -0.28 13.54 0.25
N LEU A 879 1.00 13.23 0.52
CA LEU A 879 2.00 13.00 -0.52
C LEU A 879 1.92 11.56 -1.06
N ALA A 880 1.44 11.40 -2.29
CA ALA A 880 1.22 10.10 -2.93
C ALA A 880 1.25 10.20 -4.47
N ALA A 881 1.44 9.09 -5.19
CA ALA A 881 1.57 9.11 -6.66
C ALA A 881 0.28 9.53 -7.39
N ARG A 882 -0.87 9.55 -6.70
CA ARG A 882 -2.12 10.16 -7.17
C ARG A 882 -2.06 11.69 -7.28
N ASN A 883 -1.28 12.34 -6.39
CA ASN A 883 -1.27 13.80 -6.18
C ASN A 883 -0.02 14.46 -6.79
N VAL A 884 0.93 13.67 -7.30
CA VAL A 884 1.96 14.16 -8.22
C VAL A 884 1.42 14.08 -9.65
N LEU A 885 1.55 15.17 -10.40
CA LEU A 885 1.17 15.28 -11.80
C LEU A 885 2.41 15.26 -12.72
N VAL A 886 2.22 14.80 -13.96
CA VAL A 886 3.27 14.65 -14.97
C VAL A 886 3.05 15.64 -16.10
N ALA A 887 3.87 16.69 -16.11
CA ALA A 887 3.85 17.77 -17.09
C ALA A 887 4.67 17.44 -18.35
N GLU A 888 4.66 18.37 -19.31
CA GLU A 888 5.43 18.25 -20.55
C GLU A 888 6.94 18.09 -20.28
N GLY A 889 7.62 17.28 -21.12
CA GLY A 889 8.99 16.85 -20.87
C GLY A 889 9.16 15.87 -19.70
N ARG A 890 8.10 15.11 -19.35
CA ARG A 890 8.05 14.17 -18.20
C ARG A 890 8.47 14.81 -16.87
N LYS A 891 8.13 16.09 -16.66
CA LYS A 891 8.46 16.85 -15.45
C LYS A 891 7.44 16.59 -14.33
N MET A 892 7.91 16.27 -13.13
CA MET A 892 7.05 16.03 -11.95
C MET A 892 6.56 17.34 -11.36
N LYS A 893 5.29 17.36 -10.90
CA LYS A 893 4.61 18.50 -10.28
C LYS A 893 3.81 18.04 -9.05
N ILE A 894 4.22 18.47 -7.85
CA ILE A 894 3.47 18.24 -6.61
C ILE A 894 2.20 19.11 -6.63
N SER A 895 1.05 18.54 -6.26
CA SER A 895 -0.28 19.13 -6.38
C SER A 895 -1.22 18.63 -5.29
N ASP A 896 -2.40 19.25 -5.18
CA ASP A 896 -3.49 18.90 -4.24
C ASP A 896 -3.22 19.30 -2.78
N PHE A 897 -2.98 20.60 -2.57
CA PHE A 897 -2.64 21.18 -1.26
C PHE A 897 -3.84 21.36 -0.32
N GLY A 898 -5.00 20.77 -0.62
CA GLY A 898 -6.26 20.93 0.13
C GLY A 898 -6.24 20.39 1.57
N LEU A 899 -5.18 19.68 1.97
CA LEU A 899 -4.95 19.19 3.34
C LEU A 899 -3.69 19.79 4.00
N SER A 900 -2.94 20.61 3.28
CA SER A 900 -1.61 21.10 3.69
C SER A 900 -1.67 22.29 4.65
N ARG A 901 -0.61 22.53 5.44
CA ARG A 901 -0.53 23.61 6.44
C ARG A 901 0.90 24.09 6.72
N ASP A 902 1.02 25.26 7.35
CA ASP A 902 2.24 25.70 8.03
C ASP A 902 2.60 24.77 9.21
N VAL A 903 3.88 24.69 9.55
CA VAL A 903 4.45 23.97 10.70
C VAL A 903 4.15 24.67 12.05
N TYR A 904 3.89 25.98 12.06
CA TYR A 904 3.85 26.80 13.28
C TYR A 904 2.45 27.17 13.80
N GLU A 905 1.37 26.58 13.29
CA GLU A 905 0.05 26.67 13.91
C GLU A 905 -0.05 25.74 15.13
N GLU A 906 -0.02 26.29 16.36
CA GLU A 906 -0.09 25.52 17.61
C GLU A 906 -1.45 24.83 17.87
N ASP A 907 -2.46 25.12 17.05
CA ASP A 907 -3.81 24.54 17.18
C ASP A 907 -3.85 23.06 16.76
N SER A 908 -4.05 22.19 17.75
CA SER A 908 -4.18 20.72 17.63
C SER A 908 -5.49 20.28 16.91
N TYR A 909 -5.57 20.60 15.62
CA TYR A 909 -6.75 20.37 14.80
C TYR A 909 -6.96 18.90 14.43
N VAL A 910 -7.82 18.22 15.20
CA VAL A 910 -8.45 16.96 14.78
C VAL A 910 -9.46 17.26 13.67
N LYS A 911 -9.23 16.78 12.44
CA LYS A 911 -10.18 16.91 11.31
C LYS A 911 -11.42 16.04 11.55
N ARG A 912 -12.39 16.57 12.30
CA ARG A 912 -13.66 15.89 12.69
C ARG A 912 -14.62 15.58 11.50
N SER A 913 -14.25 15.91 10.27
CA SER A 913 -15.07 15.67 9.06
C SER A 913 -14.79 14.30 8.44
N LYS A 914 -15.84 13.62 7.96
CA LYS A 914 -15.80 12.26 7.36
C LYS A 914 -15.16 12.17 5.96
N GLY A 915 -13.99 12.81 5.75
CA GLY A 915 -13.18 12.62 4.54
C GLY A 915 -12.32 11.36 4.63
N ARG A 916 -11.86 10.83 3.49
CA ARG A 916 -11.02 9.63 3.45
C ARG A 916 -9.57 9.93 3.83
N ILE A 917 -9.24 9.61 5.08
CA ILE A 917 -7.88 9.68 5.61
C ILE A 917 -6.95 8.71 4.83
N PRO A 918 -5.75 9.15 4.37
CA PRO A 918 -4.87 8.35 3.50
C PRO A 918 -4.02 7.34 4.29
N VAL A 919 -4.65 6.50 5.12
CA VAL A 919 -4.04 5.60 6.12
C VAL A 919 -2.77 4.86 5.65
N LYS A 920 -2.71 4.43 4.38
CA LYS A 920 -1.56 3.69 3.82
C LYS A 920 -0.32 4.53 3.49
N TRP A 921 -0.41 5.86 3.49
CA TRP A 921 0.70 6.79 3.27
C TRP A 921 1.13 7.53 4.54
N MET A 922 0.32 7.47 5.60
CA MET A 922 0.57 8.18 6.85
C MET A 922 1.72 7.58 7.65
N ALA A 923 2.45 8.45 8.33
CA ALA A 923 3.45 8.06 9.32
C ALA A 923 2.79 7.50 10.59
N ILE A 924 3.54 6.71 11.35
CA ILE A 924 3.01 6.02 12.55
C ILE A 924 2.58 6.98 13.67
N GLU A 925 3.26 8.12 13.83
CA GLU A 925 2.85 9.22 14.72
C GLU A 925 1.61 9.97 14.21
N SER A 926 1.38 10.03 12.90
CA SER A 926 0.17 10.60 12.32
C SER A 926 -1.04 9.68 12.50
N LEU A 927 -0.81 8.36 12.47
CA LEU A 927 -1.84 7.34 12.71
C LEU A 927 -2.29 7.26 14.16
N PHE A 928 -1.39 7.52 15.13
CA PHE A 928 -1.69 7.39 16.56
C PHE A 928 -1.99 8.74 17.23
N ASP A 929 -1.06 9.69 17.15
CA ASP A 929 -1.12 10.98 17.87
C ASP A 929 -1.68 12.12 17.00
N HIS A 930 -1.97 11.84 15.73
CA HIS A 930 -2.35 12.84 14.71
C HIS A 930 -1.32 13.97 14.52
N ILE A 931 -0.04 13.65 14.74
CA ILE A 931 1.09 14.54 14.50
C ILE A 931 1.41 14.57 12.99
N TYR A 932 1.52 15.77 12.41
CA TYR A 932 1.89 15.98 11.01
C TYR A 932 3.03 16.99 10.92
N THR A 933 4.15 16.57 10.34
CA THR A 933 5.39 17.34 10.21
C THR A 933 6.07 17.06 8.87
N THR A 934 7.12 17.81 8.53
CA THR A 934 8.00 17.47 7.40
C THR A 934 8.50 16.02 7.46
N GLN A 935 8.76 15.50 8.66
CA GLN A 935 9.23 14.13 8.86
C GLN A 935 8.12 13.07 8.67
N SER A 936 6.83 13.45 8.80
CA SER A 936 5.72 12.58 8.38
C SER A 936 5.55 12.59 6.86
N ASP A 937 5.77 13.72 6.18
CA ASP A 937 5.82 13.75 4.71
C ASP A 937 6.99 12.92 4.16
N VAL A 938 8.14 12.86 4.86
CA VAL A 938 9.26 11.97 4.50
C VAL A 938 8.83 10.49 4.54
N TRP A 939 8.02 10.07 5.50
CA TRP A 939 7.46 8.72 5.52
C TRP A 939 6.54 8.48 4.31
N SER A 940 5.66 9.43 4.00
CA SER A 940 4.80 9.38 2.81
C SER A 940 5.62 9.36 1.51
N PHE A 941 6.75 10.08 1.45
CA PHE A 941 7.71 10.02 0.35
C PHE A 941 8.34 8.61 0.21
N GLY A 942 8.66 7.93 1.32
CA GLY A 942 9.08 6.52 1.28
C GLY A 942 8.01 5.60 0.64
N VAL A 943 6.73 5.83 0.94
CA VAL A 943 5.62 5.09 0.30
C VAL A 943 5.48 5.46 -1.18
N LEU A 944 5.73 6.72 -1.54
CA LEU A 944 5.77 7.19 -2.93
C LEU A 944 6.95 6.60 -3.73
N LEU A 945 8.13 6.44 -3.14
CA LEU A 945 9.24 5.69 -3.77
C LEU A 945 8.83 4.25 -4.10
N TRP A 946 8.12 3.58 -3.19
CA TRP A 946 7.57 2.25 -3.42
C TRP A 946 6.51 2.25 -4.54
N GLU A 947 5.61 3.24 -4.58
CA GLU A 947 4.67 3.43 -5.72
C GLU A 947 5.42 3.64 -7.05
N ILE A 948 6.55 4.36 -7.05
CA ILE A 948 7.34 4.64 -8.26
C ILE A 948 8.01 3.37 -8.80
N VAL A 949 8.79 2.64 -7.99
CA VAL A 949 9.51 1.44 -8.46
C VAL A 949 8.58 0.27 -8.79
N THR A 950 7.39 0.22 -8.18
CA THR A 950 6.34 -0.76 -8.52
C THR A 950 5.48 -0.31 -9.72
N LEU A 951 5.83 0.76 -10.43
CA LEU A 951 5.08 1.32 -11.56
C LEU A 951 3.59 1.55 -11.20
N GLY A 952 3.33 2.27 -10.11
CA GLY A 952 1.99 2.58 -9.60
C GLY A 952 1.30 1.39 -8.93
N GLY A 953 2.03 0.64 -8.11
CA GLY A 953 1.47 -0.39 -7.24
C GLY A 953 0.49 0.17 -6.20
N ASN A 954 -0.16 -0.72 -5.46
CA ASN A 954 -0.98 -0.36 -4.29
C ASN A 954 -0.18 -0.70 -3.02
N PRO A 955 0.22 0.29 -2.19
CA PRO A 955 0.98 0.03 -0.98
C PRO A 955 0.30 -0.96 -0.04
N TYR A 956 1.12 -1.73 0.70
CA TYR A 956 0.70 -2.77 1.63
C TYR A 956 -0.34 -3.73 0.98
N PRO A 957 0.02 -4.46 -0.09
CA PRO A 957 -0.91 -5.37 -0.77
C PRO A 957 -1.47 -6.44 0.19
N GLY A 958 -2.73 -6.83 0.02
CA GLY A 958 -3.44 -7.77 0.91
C GLY A 958 -3.77 -7.23 2.32
N ILE A 959 -3.04 -6.24 2.82
CA ILE A 959 -3.21 -5.69 4.18
C ILE A 959 -4.36 -4.67 4.21
N ALA A 960 -5.35 -4.94 5.05
CA ALA A 960 -6.47 -4.05 5.35
C ALA A 960 -6.03 -2.86 6.23
N PRO A 961 -6.50 -1.62 5.98
CA PRO A 961 -6.05 -0.41 6.69
C PRO A 961 -6.16 -0.50 8.22
N GLU A 962 -7.18 -1.17 8.73
CA GLU A 962 -7.50 -1.31 10.16
C GLU A 962 -6.47 -2.18 10.89
N ARG A 963 -5.78 -3.07 10.16
CA ARG A 963 -4.68 -3.90 10.70
C ARG A 963 -3.31 -3.24 10.55
N LEU A 964 -3.17 -2.27 9.64
CA LEU A 964 -1.88 -1.70 9.27
C LEU A 964 -1.18 -1.01 10.46
N PHE A 965 -1.89 -0.27 11.30
CA PHE A 965 -1.30 0.39 12.47
C PHE A 965 -0.62 -0.61 13.42
N ASN A 966 -1.33 -1.69 13.77
CA ASN A 966 -0.80 -2.73 14.66
C ASN A 966 0.43 -3.43 14.06
N LEU A 967 0.42 -3.65 12.73
CA LEU A 967 1.53 -4.27 12.01
C LEU A 967 2.76 -3.34 11.93
N LEU A 968 2.58 -2.06 11.60
CA LEU A 968 3.68 -1.07 11.62
C LEU A 968 4.31 -0.93 13.02
N LYS A 969 3.50 -1.11 14.08
CA LYS A 969 3.94 -1.05 15.48
C LYS A 969 4.79 -2.25 15.91
N THR A 970 4.77 -3.40 15.21
CA THR A 970 5.73 -4.50 15.44
C THR A 970 7.04 -4.30 14.69
N GLY A 971 7.26 -3.16 14.02
CA GLY A 971 8.44 -2.86 13.22
C GLY A 971 8.35 -3.27 11.74
N TYR A 972 7.30 -4.01 11.33
CA TYR A 972 7.11 -4.43 9.94
C TYR A 972 7.08 -3.22 8.98
N ARG A 973 7.67 -3.38 7.79
CA ARG A 973 7.66 -2.44 6.66
C ARG A 973 7.43 -3.23 5.37
N MET A 974 7.09 -2.55 4.27
CA MET A 974 6.88 -3.24 2.98
C MET A 974 8.19 -3.85 2.47
N GLU A 975 8.12 -5.08 1.99
CA GLU A 975 9.23 -5.82 1.38
C GLU A 975 9.78 -5.12 0.12
N ARG A 976 11.05 -5.42 -0.21
CA ARG A 976 11.77 -4.86 -1.37
C ARG A 976 11.12 -5.32 -2.69
N PRO A 977 10.63 -4.40 -3.54
CA PRO A 977 10.12 -4.77 -4.86
C PRO A 977 11.20 -5.38 -5.76
N GLU A 978 10.83 -6.32 -6.61
CA GLU A 978 11.72 -7.05 -7.54
C GLU A 978 12.60 -6.12 -8.38
N ASN A 979 12.04 -5.00 -8.85
CA ASN A 979 12.72 -4.01 -9.69
C ASN A 979 13.42 -2.89 -8.88
N CYS A 980 13.67 -3.08 -7.59
CA CYS A 980 14.24 -2.05 -6.72
C CYS A 980 15.73 -2.32 -6.41
N SER A 981 16.60 -1.33 -6.62
CA SER A 981 17.99 -1.40 -6.17
C SER A 981 18.09 -1.30 -4.64
N GLU A 982 19.13 -1.88 -4.06
CA GLU A 982 19.34 -1.85 -2.60
C GLU A 982 19.52 -0.42 -2.08
N GLU A 983 20.18 0.45 -2.86
CA GLU A 983 20.35 1.86 -2.51
C GLU A 983 18.99 2.59 -2.40
N MET A 984 18.08 2.32 -3.33
CA MET A 984 16.72 2.88 -3.33
C MET A 984 15.86 2.29 -2.20
N TYR A 985 15.99 0.99 -1.90
CA TYR A 985 15.24 0.35 -0.81
C TYR A 985 15.73 0.80 0.58
N SER A 986 17.04 0.92 0.77
CA SER A 986 17.65 1.51 1.97
C SER A 986 17.15 2.95 2.23
N LEU A 987 16.90 3.72 1.16
CA LEU A 987 16.29 5.04 1.26
C LEU A 987 14.84 4.97 1.74
N MET A 988 14.02 4.01 1.26
CA MET A 988 12.66 3.77 1.78
C MET A 988 12.68 3.38 3.26
N LEU A 989 13.54 2.43 3.66
CA LEU A 989 13.66 1.98 5.05
C LEU A 989 14.11 3.08 6.01
N ARG A 990 14.93 4.03 5.54
CA ARG A 990 15.28 5.25 6.30
C ARG A 990 14.14 6.25 6.38
N CYS A 991 13.33 6.39 5.33
CA CYS A 991 12.11 7.20 5.35
C CYS A 991 11.06 6.62 6.32
N TRP A 992 11.02 5.30 6.53
CA TRP A 992 10.08 4.64 7.46
C TRP A 992 10.66 4.30 8.85
N LYS A 993 11.75 4.94 9.29
CA LYS A 993 12.23 4.78 10.69
C LYS A 993 11.14 5.22 11.67
N GLN A 994 11.05 4.48 12.77
CA GLN A 994 9.99 4.65 13.78
C GLN A 994 10.00 6.07 14.35
N GLU A 995 11.15 6.46 14.91
CA GLU A 995 11.44 7.80 15.41
C GLU A 995 11.60 8.79 14.24
N ALA A 996 10.91 9.94 14.31
CA ALA A 996 10.79 10.88 13.20
C ALA A 996 12.07 11.69 12.93
N ASP A 997 12.84 11.97 13.98
CA ASP A 997 14.17 12.59 13.95
C ASP A 997 15.23 11.72 13.26
N LYS A 998 15.05 10.39 13.25
CA LYS A 998 15.96 9.44 12.58
C LYS A 998 15.69 9.27 11.08
N ARG A 999 14.72 10.00 10.52
CA ARG A 999 14.39 10.02 9.08
C ARG A 999 15.21 11.11 8.38
N PRO A 1000 15.75 10.89 7.16
CA PRO A 1000 16.57 11.87 6.46
C PRO A 1000 15.75 13.10 6.02
N THR A 1001 16.39 14.27 5.89
CA THR A 1001 15.69 15.46 5.38
C THR A 1001 15.53 15.39 3.86
N PHE A 1002 14.56 16.12 3.30
CA PHE A 1002 14.40 16.22 1.84
C PHE A 1002 15.63 16.79 1.12
N SER A 1003 16.50 17.56 1.79
CA SER A 1003 17.78 18.00 1.23
C SER A 1003 18.75 16.82 1.05
N ASP A 1004 18.74 15.87 1.99
CA ASP A 1004 19.68 14.73 1.99
C ASP A 1004 19.18 13.62 1.06
N ILE A 1005 17.87 13.35 1.08
CA ILE A 1005 17.17 12.52 0.10
C ILE A 1005 17.49 12.98 -1.32
N SER A 1006 17.40 14.30 -1.59
CA SER A 1006 17.68 14.85 -2.93
C SER A 1006 19.15 14.66 -3.34
N LYS A 1007 20.12 14.95 -2.45
CA LYS A 1007 21.55 14.72 -2.71
C LYS A 1007 21.88 13.24 -2.93
N GLU A 1008 21.10 12.32 -2.36
CA GLU A 1008 21.33 10.88 -2.48
C GLU A 1008 20.77 10.32 -3.78
N LEU A 1009 19.53 10.67 -4.14
CA LEU A 1009 18.95 10.33 -5.44
C LEU A 1009 19.79 10.88 -6.60
N GLU A 1010 20.36 12.07 -6.44
CA GLU A 1010 21.29 12.68 -7.40
C GLU A 1010 22.57 11.83 -7.60
N LYS A 1011 23.12 11.24 -6.53
CA LYS A 1011 24.24 10.28 -6.62
C LYS A 1011 23.84 8.99 -7.32
N MET A 1012 22.63 8.48 -7.08
CA MET A 1012 22.11 7.31 -7.80
C MET A 1012 21.97 7.58 -9.31
N MET A 1013 21.55 8.79 -9.70
CA MET A 1013 21.50 9.20 -11.11
C MET A 1013 22.88 9.27 -11.77
N VAL A 1014 23.92 9.69 -11.05
CA VAL A 1014 25.31 9.70 -11.57
C VAL A 1014 25.83 8.28 -11.77
N LYS A 1015 25.77 7.42 -10.73
CA LYS A 1015 26.18 6.00 -10.82
C LYS A 1015 25.51 5.26 -11.98
N SER A 1016 24.23 5.55 -12.24
CA SER A 1016 23.45 4.94 -13.32
C SER A 1016 23.92 5.32 -14.73
N ARG A 1017 24.81 6.31 -14.87
CA ARG A 1017 25.46 6.67 -16.15
C ARG A 1017 26.82 6.00 -16.30
N ASP A 1018 27.62 5.98 -15.23
CA ASP A 1018 28.97 5.38 -15.23
C ASP A 1018 28.98 3.88 -15.63
N TYR A 1019 27.89 3.16 -15.32
CA TYR A 1019 27.76 1.73 -15.61
C TYR A 1019 27.24 1.38 -17.01
N LEU A 1020 26.92 2.37 -17.85
CA LEU A 1020 26.13 2.15 -19.08
C LEU A 1020 26.66 2.91 -20.32
N ASP A 1021 27.96 3.20 -20.37
CA ASP A 1021 28.56 3.86 -21.54
C ASP A 1021 29.93 3.30 -21.98
N LEU A 1022 30.04 1.97 -22.07
CA LEU A 1022 31.08 1.29 -22.88
C LEU A 1022 30.59 0.87 -24.27
N ALA A 1023 29.35 1.22 -24.63
CA ALA A 1023 28.68 0.75 -25.85
C ALA A 1023 28.24 1.88 -26.81
N ALA A 1024 28.28 3.15 -26.39
CA ALA A 1024 27.79 4.28 -27.19
C ALA A 1024 28.80 5.44 -27.27
N SER A 1025 29.97 5.19 -27.86
CA SER A 1025 30.95 6.26 -28.14
C SER A 1025 30.32 7.44 -28.90
N THR A 1026 30.40 8.61 -28.28
CA THR A 1026 29.81 9.91 -28.66
C THR A 1026 30.59 10.58 -29.82
N PRO A 1027 30.23 11.79 -30.34
CA PRO A 1027 29.13 12.68 -29.96
C PRO A 1027 28.30 13.26 -31.14
N ALA A 1028 27.17 13.90 -30.78
CA ALA A 1028 26.62 15.05 -31.51
C ALA A 1028 25.98 16.02 -30.50
N ASP A 1029 26.64 17.15 -30.25
CA ASP A 1029 26.23 18.11 -29.21
C ASP A 1029 25.00 18.95 -29.60
N GLY A 1030 24.21 19.31 -28.59
CA GLY A 1030 22.97 20.08 -28.75
C GLY A 1030 22.52 20.85 -27.50
N LEU A 1031 23.44 21.13 -26.58
CA LEU A 1031 23.14 21.87 -25.34
C LEU A 1031 22.91 23.37 -25.60
N LEU A 1032 21.68 23.72 -25.99
CA LEU A 1032 21.19 25.09 -25.87
C LEU A 1032 20.76 25.37 -24.43
N TYR A 1033 21.49 26.27 -23.76
CA TYR A 1033 20.95 27.04 -22.64
C TYR A 1033 19.81 27.91 -23.16
N ASP A 1034 18.63 27.79 -22.57
CA ASP A 1034 17.49 28.70 -22.81
C ASP A 1034 17.25 29.53 -21.54
N ASP A 1035 18.13 30.50 -21.32
CA ASP A 1035 18.06 31.46 -20.20
C ASP A 1035 16.91 32.45 -20.43
N ALA A 1036 15.69 32.03 -20.08
CA ALA A 1036 14.48 32.82 -20.23
C ALA A 1036 13.60 32.78 -18.98
N LEU A 1037 13.82 33.72 -18.04
CA LEU A 1037 12.80 34.70 -17.59
C LEU A 1037 13.25 35.53 -16.35
N SER A 1038 13.77 36.73 -16.58
CA SER A 1038 13.69 37.90 -15.69
C SER A 1038 13.83 39.16 -16.55
N GLU A 1039 12.74 39.65 -17.15
CA GLU A 1039 11.77 40.59 -16.57
C GLU A 1039 12.06 42.06 -16.97
N GLU A 1040 11.00 42.88 -16.91
CA GLU A 1040 10.91 44.33 -17.17
C GLU A 1040 10.92 44.84 -18.63
N ASP A 1041 10.09 45.87 -18.85
CA ASP A 1041 9.75 46.47 -20.15
C ASP A 1041 10.53 47.77 -20.43
N THR A 1042 10.87 48.02 -21.70
CA THR A 1042 10.97 49.39 -22.24
C THR A 1042 10.35 49.46 -23.65
N PRO A 1043 9.73 50.60 -24.05
CA PRO A 1043 8.86 50.65 -25.22
C PRO A 1043 9.61 50.81 -26.55
N LEU A 1044 8.97 50.34 -27.62
CA LEU A 1044 9.40 50.49 -29.01
C LEU A 1044 9.53 51.97 -29.41
N VAL A 1045 10.61 52.31 -30.10
CA VAL A 1045 10.80 53.56 -30.84
C VAL A 1045 11.29 53.22 -32.26
N ASP A 1046 10.96 54.10 -33.21
CA ASP A 1046 10.90 53.83 -34.65
C ASP A 1046 12.28 53.67 -35.35
N CYS A 1047 12.24 53.09 -36.56
CA CYS A 1047 13.39 52.90 -37.42
C CYS A 1047 13.92 54.24 -37.99
N ASN A 1048 15.25 54.41 -38.07
CA ASN A 1048 15.95 54.87 -39.29
C ASN A 1048 17.49 55.02 -39.13
N ASN A 1049 18.20 54.89 -40.26
CA ASN A 1049 19.53 55.43 -40.59
C ASN A 1049 20.81 54.93 -39.87
N ALA A 1050 21.76 54.50 -40.72
CA ALA A 1050 23.21 54.46 -40.49
C ALA A 1050 23.82 55.91 -40.58
N PRO A 1051 25.12 56.20 -40.25
CA PRO A 1051 26.26 55.29 -40.30
C PRO A 1051 27.39 55.42 -39.23
N VAL A 1052 28.34 54.49 -39.34
CA VAL A 1052 29.69 54.36 -38.74
C VAL A 1052 30.59 55.55 -39.18
N PRO A 1053 31.49 56.20 -38.35
CA PRO A 1053 32.82 55.60 -38.06
C PRO A 1053 33.72 56.04 -36.85
N ARG A 1054 34.47 55.05 -36.33
CA ARG A 1054 35.95 55.02 -35.99
C ARG A 1054 36.63 56.06 -35.07
N SER A 1055 37.17 55.58 -33.93
CA SER A 1055 38.61 55.53 -33.57
C SER A 1055 38.79 54.75 -32.24
N LEU A 1056 39.55 53.65 -32.08
CA LEU A 1056 40.99 53.34 -32.29
C LEU A 1056 41.97 54.04 -31.31
N PRO A 1057 43.10 53.41 -30.86
CA PRO A 1057 43.56 52.01 -31.11
C PRO A 1057 44.19 51.22 -29.92
N SER A 1058 44.41 49.91 -30.18
CA SER A 1058 45.44 49.00 -29.59
C SER A 1058 45.27 48.55 -28.12
N THR A 1059 45.84 47.47 -27.55
CA THR A 1059 46.77 46.36 -27.94
C THR A 1059 46.25 45.02 -27.30
N TRP A 1060 46.72 43.76 -27.51
CA TRP A 1060 47.78 43.12 -28.34
C TRP A 1060 47.56 41.58 -28.52
N ILE A 1061 48.47 40.97 -29.30
CA ILE A 1061 49.08 39.60 -29.28
C ILE A 1061 48.65 38.57 -28.18
N GLU A 1062 48.46 37.26 -28.41
CA GLU A 1062 48.37 36.40 -29.64
C GLU A 1062 47.85 34.94 -29.40
N ASN A 1063 47.53 34.21 -30.51
CA ASN A 1063 47.75 32.77 -30.89
C ASN A 1063 48.33 31.76 -29.84
N LYS A 1064 48.03 30.43 -29.75
CA LYS A 1064 47.29 29.34 -30.49
C LYS A 1064 46.89 28.23 -29.45
N LEU A 1065 46.08 27.16 -29.64
CA LEU A 1065 45.52 26.33 -30.74
C LEU A 1065 46.28 25.02 -31.19
N TYR A 1066 45.57 23.88 -31.08
CA TYR A 1066 45.73 22.50 -31.64
C TYR A 1066 46.97 21.60 -31.36
N GLY A 1067 46.72 20.29 -31.06
CA GLY A 1067 47.43 19.20 -31.78
C GLY A 1067 47.82 17.85 -31.09
N MET A 1068 46.93 16.84 -31.14
CA MET A 1068 47.17 15.39 -31.40
C MET A 1068 47.96 14.40 -30.45
N SER A 1069 47.34 13.21 -30.28
CA SER A 1069 47.87 11.81 -30.37
C SER A 1069 48.91 11.18 -29.39
N TYR A 1070 48.52 10.02 -28.84
CA TYR A 1070 49.33 8.86 -28.37
C TYR A 1070 50.18 8.22 -29.51
N PRO A 1071 51.25 7.37 -29.30
CA PRO A 1071 51.21 6.14 -28.45
C PRO A 1071 52.52 5.53 -27.82
N ASN A 1072 52.30 4.54 -26.92
CA ASN A 1072 53.04 3.27 -26.64
C ASN A 1072 54.51 3.16 -26.12
N TRP A 1073 54.63 2.46 -24.97
CA TRP A 1073 55.70 1.49 -24.52
C TRP A 1073 57.13 2.01 -24.22
N PRO A 1074 58.05 1.26 -23.52
CA PRO A 1074 57.95 -0.11 -22.93
C PRO A 1074 58.43 -0.30 -21.45
N GLU A 1075 58.07 -1.46 -20.86
CA GLU A 1075 58.78 -2.39 -19.94
C GLU A 1075 59.73 -1.99 -18.74
N LYS A 1076 59.65 -2.86 -17.70
CA LYS A 1076 60.69 -3.41 -16.77
C LYS A 1076 60.94 -2.82 -15.34
N SER A 1077 60.77 -3.73 -14.36
CA SER A 1077 61.27 -3.76 -12.95
C SER A 1077 62.81 -4.06 -12.92
N PRO A 1078 63.61 -3.89 -11.81
CA PRO A 1078 63.25 -4.25 -10.42
C PRO A 1078 63.84 -3.44 -9.20
N VAL A 1079 63.15 -3.55 -8.05
CA VAL A 1079 63.57 -3.99 -6.67
C VAL A 1079 65.10 -4.11 -6.35
N PRO A 1080 65.63 -3.87 -5.11
CA PRO A 1080 65.04 -3.38 -3.82
C PRO A 1080 65.81 -2.21 -3.14
N LEU A 1081 65.31 -1.74 -1.96
CA LEU A 1081 66.15 -1.54 -0.76
C LEU A 1081 65.29 -1.63 0.53
N SER A 1082 65.91 -1.87 1.70
CA SER A 1082 65.21 -2.16 2.96
C SER A 1082 66.03 -1.78 4.22
N ARG A 1083 65.42 -1.95 5.42
CA ARG A 1083 65.95 -1.71 6.79
C ARG A 1083 66.15 -0.25 7.22
N HIS A 1084 66.05 0.11 8.51
CA HIS A 1084 65.28 -0.44 9.66
C HIS A 1084 65.29 0.57 10.84
N ASP A 1085 64.42 0.33 11.82
CA ASP A 1085 64.52 0.62 13.26
C ASP A 1085 65.02 1.98 13.80
N ALA A 1086 64.14 2.69 14.52
CA ALA A 1086 64.39 3.08 15.93
C ALA A 1086 63.14 3.64 16.67
N SER A 1087 62.43 2.74 17.37
CA SER A 1087 61.89 2.91 18.74
C SER A 1087 61.15 4.20 19.23
N ASN A 1088 59.87 3.99 19.57
CA ASN A 1088 59.21 4.37 20.84
C ASN A 1088 58.67 5.82 21.11
N PRO A 1089 57.69 5.99 22.05
CA PRO A 1089 56.45 6.72 21.69
C PRO A 1089 55.91 7.72 22.74
N VAL A 1090 54.80 8.41 22.41
CA VAL A 1090 53.93 9.14 23.36
C VAL A 1090 52.44 8.94 22.97
N PHE A 1091 51.55 8.80 23.97
CA PHE A 1091 50.07 8.69 23.86
C PHE A 1091 49.41 10.10 23.81
N THR A 1092 48.11 10.34 23.54
CA THR A 1092 46.87 9.74 24.09
C THR A 1092 45.62 9.80 23.17
N ARG A 1093 44.58 9.04 23.57
CA ARG A 1093 43.16 9.05 23.12
C ARG A 1093 42.33 10.17 23.79
N TYR A 1094 40.98 10.22 23.64
CA TYR A 1094 40.21 10.87 22.56
C TYR A 1094 38.94 11.61 23.12
N ALA A 1095 37.72 11.18 22.78
CA ALA A 1095 36.38 11.78 23.08
C ALA A 1095 35.95 11.77 24.61
N ASN A 1096 34.69 11.96 25.08
CA ASN A 1096 33.36 11.80 24.48
C ASN A 1096 32.20 12.47 25.30
N ASP A 1097 30.97 12.37 24.75
CA ASP A 1097 29.59 12.59 25.26
C ASP A 1097 29.26 12.73 26.77
N SER A 1098 28.05 13.23 27.05
CA SER A 1098 27.33 13.07 28.33
C SER A 1098 25.81 12.85 28.12
N VAL A 1099 25.11 12.39 29.17
CA VAL A 1099 23.89 11.54 29.09
C VAL A 1099 22.83 11.94 30.15
N TYR A 1100 21.63 11.32 30.12
CA TYR A 1100 20.75 10.86 31.25
C TYR A 1100 19.23 11.05 30.97
N ALA A 1101 18.26 10.17 31.31
CA ALA A 1101 18.08 8.69 31.24
C ALA A 1101 16.82 8.26 32.06
N ASN A 1102 16.50 6.93 32.05
CA ASN A 1102 15.62 6.12 32.95
C ASN A 1102 14.17 5.80 32.43
N TRP A 1103 13.50 4.67 32.74
CA TRP A 1103 13.89 3.45 33.50
C TRP A 1103 13.05 2.17 33.19
N MET A 1104 13.72 1.01 33.16
CA MET A 1104 13.42 -0.36 33.64
C MET A 1104 12.01 -1.06 33.68
N ALA A 1105 12.03 -2.31 33.16
CA ALA A 1105 11.53 -3.59 33.73
C ALA A 1105 10.03 -4.05 33.64
N LEU A 1106 9.85 -5.39 33.76
CA LEU A 1106 8.61 -6.19 33.62
C LEU A 1106 8.44 -7.19 34.78
N PRO A 1107 7.19 -7.57 35.15
CA PRO A 1107 6.93 -8.84 35.86
C PRO A 1107 5.71 -9.64 35.34
N SER A 1108 5.62 -10.91 35.76
CA SER A 1108 4.51 -11.86 35.49
C SER A 1108 3.66 -12.16 36.75
N PRO A 1109 2.40 -12.63 36.63
CA PRO A 1109 1.49 -12.93 37.77
C PRO A 1109 1.84 -14.25 38.50
N PRO A 1110 1.24 -14.65 39.67
CA PRO A 1110 -0.06 -14.19 40.23
C PRO A 1110 -0.22 -14.05 41.79
N LYS A 1111 -1.40 -13.50 42.19
CA LYS A 1111 -2.23 -13.81 43.40
C LYS A 1111 -1.70 -13.72 44.86
N ALA A 1112 -2.37 -12.85 45.64
CA ALA A 1112 -3.20 -13.16 46.85
C ALA A 1112 -2.83 -12.58 48.25
N VAL A 1113 -3.76 -11.75 48.77
CA VAL A 1113 -4.32 -11.72 50.17
C VAL A 1113 -3.60 -10.94 51.31
N GLU A 1114 -4.30 -9.89 51.79
CA GLU A 1114 -4.30 -9.26 53.16
C GLU A 1114 -3.01 -8.59 53.71
N THR A 1115 -3.04 -7.56 54.60
CA THR A 1115 -4.11 -6.86 55.34
C THR A 1115 -3.77 -5.38 55.68
N LEU A 1116 -4.80 -4.59 56.04
CA LEU A 1116 -4.84 -3.39 56.93
C LEU A 1116 -4.18 -2.03 56.55
N ASP A 1117 -5.08 -1.05 56.37
CA ASP A 1117 -5.14 0.32 56.91
C ASP A 1117 -3.87 1.23 56.98
N SER A 1118 -3.84 2.27 56.13
CA SER A 1118 -4.36 3.62 56.50
C SER A 1118 -4.59 4.52 55.28
#